data_AF-A0A0G0QPB7-F1
#
_entry.id   AF-A0A0G0QPB7-F1
#
_cell.length_a   1.000
_cell.length_b   1.000
_cell.length_c   1.000
_cell.angle_alpha   90.00
_cell.angle_beta   90.00
_cell.angle_gamma   90.00
#
_symmetry.space_group_name_H-M   'P 1'
#
loop_
_entity.id
_entity.type
_entity.pdbx_description
1 polymer ?
#
loop_
_entity_poly.entity_id
_entity_poly.type
_entity_poly.pdbx_seq_one_letter_code
_entity_poly.pdbx_strand_id
1 'polypeptide(L)'
;MTPWDLEKNGQKTEFDPPFPSAFALLAHFAKTTGGKEAVIFDDFDNGNTISLTYLSLLNLVKQTADFLTKQLGVEKTFAYAFTNRPEIIVLNLAAMIAGKIFVPLDVKRDSLEQKAYKLKLANAKLLILPSAGQEEAQKLQNLLPKLQVVEIENFADFQKKIETFPAGALHNPKLEEDCLILFTSGTTSLPKGVRLTAKSLLANADSIAKWLEFNENDRFNILLPLHHINSTTFSLTTLLCGATIVLSPRYSKSNFWKTLANYFCTGASIVPTIAYDLLSETENFQIHKNKLKEVRRFQIGSAPVNPSIAKKFIDQYGIPLIQGYGQTETSLRSAGVPMDLPKDEYRKIIDLNSVGTELKWTNVTILKEDGTECAEEENGEICVRGPVITPGYLDNPNENKKAFAYNWFHSGDRGYFKMLFGKKYFFLTGRMAEIIKKGGVLISPTAIENTLLKNYPDLKQVFVVGFPDPRFGEEVGFVSISSESMVGKVLEDAKMGKIKGLSAYETPKAGLAISENDLPKTSTGKIIRTKIKEIFGQKLWENSHTVFSAADFDFKIISPEETELLKQATQINNLAWGKNMESSLDEFTSRAGNGILIGAVDHGGKLQGSISALKTTKEELEKYPSYQETTGNGTLKTHNRKGDILICVAISTPPAKTHEANSIVREKLTPEGFENYINSLKDYVIRFHSKPKGGFEKGAEVIKILPDFRPQDQDALGFNVLMKYPTLSQKPAINPDASTGTQLIEAALLYAYYQKIKDVYVLTRPAQASEYFEKST
;
A
#
# COMPACT_ATOMS: atom_id res chain seq x y z
N MET A 1 -25.68 15.70 21.81
CA MET A 1 -25.70 14.57 20.85
C MET A 1 -24.31 13.92 20.82
N THR A 2 -24.26 12.60 20.66
CA THR A 2 -23.05 11.76 20.51
C THR A 2 -22.78 11.43 19.03
N PRO A 3 -21.66 10.81 18.65
CA PRO A 3 -21.43 10.37 17.27
C PRO A 3 -22.50 9.43 16.72
N TRP A 4 -23.15 8.64 17.57
CA TRP A 4 -24.15 7.64 17.18
C TRP A 4 -25.59 8.18 17.13
N ASP A 5 -25.83 9.40 17.63
CA ASP A 5 -27.13 10.05 17.53
C ASP A 5 -27.35 10.55 16.08
N LEU A 6 -28.60 10.50 15.63
CA LEU A 6 -29.03 11.06 14.36
C LEU A 6 -29.98 12.23 14.60
N GLU A 7 -29.84 13.28 13.80
CA GLU A 7 -30.77 14.39 13.77
C GLU A 7 -31.29 14.59 12.34
N LYS A 8 -32.62 14.68 12.18
CA LYS A 8 -33.25 15.04 10.91
C LYS A 8 -34.23 16.16 11.16
N ASN A 9 -34.19 17.20 10.33
CA ASN A 9 -35.09 18.37 10.42
C ASN A 9 -35.12 19.02 11.82
N GLY A 10 -33.97 19.11 12.51
CA GLY A 10 -33.91 19.71 13.84
C GLY A 10 -34.36 18.80 14.99
N GLN A 11 -34.68 17.53 14.72
CA GLN A 11 -35.18 16.59 15.73
C GLN A 11 -34.31 15.33 15.81
N LYS A 12 -34.01 14.92 17.05
CA LYS A 12 -33.36 13.64 17.32
C LYS A 12 -34.23 12.52 16.77
N THR A 13 -33.64 11.67 15.93
CA THR A 13 -34.30 10.53 15.32
C THR A 13 -33.66 9.26 15.86
N GLU A 14 -34.46 8.36 16.44
CA GLU A 14 -33.97 7.05 16.85
C GLU A 14 -34.11 6.03 15.72
N PHE A 15 -33.14 5.13 15.62
CA PHE A 15 -33.23 4.04 14.67
C PHE A 15 -34.14 2.95 15.22
N ASP A 16 -35.29 2.79 14.57
CA ASP A 16 -36.17 1.64 14.74
C ASP A 16 -35.93 0.66 13.59
N PRO A 17 -35.28 -0.50 13.84
CA PRO A 17 -34.96 -1.44 12.79
C PRO A 17 -36.23 -2.09 12.23
N PRO A 18 -36.31 -2.38 10.91
CA PRO A 18 -37.46 -3.10 10.35
C PRO A 18 -37.72 -4.46 11.00
N PHE A 19 -36.69 -5.07 11.58
CA PHE A 19 -36.76 -6.29 12.36
C PHE A 19 -35.93 -6.17 13.64
N PRO A 20 -36.41 -6.70 14.78
CA PRO A 20 -35.71 -6.58 16.06
C PRO A 20 -34.45 -7.44 16.16
N SER A 21 -34.27 -8.43 15.27
CA SER A 21 -33.06 -9.26 15.20
C SER A 21 -32.90 -9.91 13.82
N ALA A 22 -31.70 -10.42 13.53
CA ALA A 22 -31.45 -11.23 12.33
C ALA A 22 -32.34 -12.51 12.31
N PHE A 23 -32.66 -13.06 13.47
CA PHE A 23 -33.60 -14.19 13.58
C PHE A 23 -35.01 -13.77 13.16
N ALA A 24 -35.53 -12.65 13.68
CA ALA A 24 -36.87 -12.17 13.34
C ALA A 24 -37.01 -11.87 11.84
N LEU A 25 -35.96 -11.30 11.23
CA LEU A 25 -35.86 -11.11 9.78
C LEU A 25 -36.02 -12.44 9.01
N LEU A 26 -35.19 -13.44 9.32
CA LEU A 26 -35.22 -14.72 8.62
C LEU A 26 -36.51 -15.49 8.89
N ALA A 27 -37.01 -15.48 10.13
CA ALA A 27 -38.26 -16.13 10.51
C ALA A 27 -39.47 -15.52 9.78
N HIS A 28 -39.48 -14.20 9.58
CA HIS A 28 -40.51 -13.52 8.79
C HIS A 28 -40.54 -14.07 7.35
N PHE A 29 -39.42 -14.00 6.62
CA PHE A 29 -39.38 -14.42 5.22
C PHE A 29 -39.46 -15.94 5.03
N ALA A 30 -39.00 -16.73 5.99
CA ALA A 30 -39.24 -18.17 6.00
C ALA A 30 -40.74 -18.50 6.12
N LYS A 31 -41.51 -17.70 6.86
CA LYS A 31 -42.95 -17.87 7.02
C LYS A 31 -43.74 -17.33 5.83
N THR A 32 -43.40 -16.15 5.31
CA THR A 32 -44.18 -15.47 4.26
C THR A 32 -43.80 -15.91 2.85
N THR A 33 -42.52 -16.19 2.61
CA THR A 33 -41.96 -16.53 1.29
C THR A 33 -40.94 -17.67 1.39
N GLY A 34 -41.18 -18.67 2.24
CA GLY A 34 -40.18 -19.70 2.58
C GLY A 34 -39.64 -20.52 1.41
N GLY A 35 -40.42 -20.69 0.34
CA GLY A 35 -40.00 -21.37 -0.89
C GLY A 35 -39.18 -20.51 -1.86
N LYS A 36 -39.09 -19.21 -1.63
CA LYS A 36 -38.33 -18.28 -2.48
C LYS A 36 -36.82 -18.41 -2.20
N GLU A 37 -36.02 -18.31 -3.26
CA GLU A 37 -34.57 -18.30 -3.17
C GLU A 37 -34.06 -17.07 -2.40
N ALA A 38 -33.31 -17.33 -1.33
CA ALA A 38 -32.59 -16.31 -0.56
C ALA A 38 -31.15 -16.17 -1.07
N VAL A 39 -30.50 -17.28 -1.40
CA VAL A 39 -29.11 -17.31 -1.89
C VAL A 39 -29.00 -18.29 -3.04
N ILE A 40 -28.43 -17.84 -4.14
CA ILE A 40 -27.95 -18.68 -5.24
C ILE A 40 -26.45 -18.48 -5.35
N PHE A 41 -25.69 -19.55 -5.35
CA PHE A 41 -24.24 -19.52 -5.59
C PHE A 41 -23.95 -20.12 -6.95
N ASP A 42 -23.51 -19.26 -7.86
CA ASP A 42 -23.09 -19.61 -9.21
C ASP A 42 -21.61 -19.94 -9.21
N ASP A 43 -21.28 -21.17 -8.83
CA ASP A 43 -19.90 -21.66 -8.78
C ASP A 43 -19.43 -22.06 -10.18
N PHE A 44 -19.25 -21.04 -11.01
CA PHE A 44 -18.75 -21.21 -12.37
C PHE A 44 -17.31 -21.76 -12.42
N ASP A 45 -16.58 -21.78 -11.31
CA ASP A 45 -15.24 -22.37 -11.24
C ASP A 45 -15.33 -23.90 -11.21
N ASN A 46 -16.39 -24.47 -10.62
CA ASN A 46 -16.63 -25.92 -10.55
C ASN A 46 -17.81 -26.40 -11.41
N GLY A 47 -18.54 -25.49 -12.07
CA GLY A 47 -19.65 -25.82 -12.96
C GLY A 47 -20.91 -26.30 -12.25
N ASN A 48 -21.10 -25.92 -10.98
CA ASN A 48 -22.26 -26.28 -10.17
C ASN A 48 -22.97 -25.04 -9.61
N THR A 49 -24.20 -25.25 -9.13
CA THR A 49 -25.03 -24.21 -8.53
C THR A 49 -25.59 -24.70 -7.21
N ILE A 50 -25.55 -23.86 -6.18
CA ILE A 50 -26.22 -24.11 -4.91
C ILE A 50 -27.35 -23.09 -4.77
N SER A 51 -28.56 -23.53 -4.41
CA SER A 51 -29.69 -22.65 -4.14
C SER A 51 -30.25 -22.94 -2.73
N LEU A 52 -30.40 -21.87 -1.94
CA LEU A 52 -31.00 -21.89 -0.62
C LEU A 52 -32.26 -21.04 -0.64
N THR A 53 -33.38 -21.62 -0.23
CA THR A 53 -34.61 -20.87 0.00
C THR A 53 -34.55 -20.16 1.35
N TYR A 54 -35.44 -19.20 1.60
CA TYR A 54 -35.53 -18.57 2.92
C TYR A 54 -35.78 -19.59 4.04
N LEU A 55 -36.57 -20.63 3.79
CA LEU A 55 -36.82 -21.70 4.76
C LEU A 55 -35.56 -22.55 5.01
N SER A 56 -34.86 -22.99 3.95
CA SER A 56 -33.66 -23.80 4.14
C SER A 56 -32.51 -22.99 4.75
N LEU A 57 -32.39 -21.70 4.39
CA LEU A 57 -31.44 -20.78 4.99
C LEU A 57 -31.69 -20.62 6.49
N LEU A 58 -32.93 -20.37 6.92
CA LEU A 58 -33.26 -20.26 8.35
C LEU A 58 -32.86 -21.54 9.13
N ASN A 59 -33.17 -22.72 8.59
CA ASN A 59 -32.83 -23.98 9.25
C ASN A 59 -31.31 -24.15 9.39
N LEU A 60 -30.56 -23.93 8.32
CA LEU A 60 -29.10 -23.99 8.34
C LEU A 60 -28.49 -22.98 9.31
N VAL A 61 -29.02 -21.76 9.34
CA VAL A 61 -28.56 -20.71 10.25
C VAL A 61 -28.77 -21.11 11.71
N LYS A 62 -29.93 -21.69 12.06
CA LYS A 62 -30.20 -22.16 13.43
C LYS A 62 -29.28 -23.32 13.83
N GLN A 63 -29.06 -24.29 12.95
CA GLN A 63 -28.13 -25.40 13.21
C GLN A 63 -26.69 -24.90 13.35
N THR A 64 -26.30 -23.94 12.51
CA THR A 64 -24.98 -23.30 12.58
C THR A 64 -24.80 -22.49 13.86
N ALA A 65 -25.86 -21.84 14.37
CA ALA A 65 -25.82 -21.11 15.63
C ALA A 65 -25.52 -22.04 16.81
N ASP A 66 -26.13 -23.23 16.85
CA ASP A 66 -25.80 -24.26 17.83
C ASP A 66 -24.38 -24.79 17.65
N PHE A 67 -23.96 -25.04 16.41
CA PHE A 67 -22.60 -25.47 16.10
C PHE A 67 -21.57 -24.47 16.65
N LEU A 68 -21.71 -23.18 16.33
CA LEU A 68 -20.82 -22.13 16.84
C LEU A 68 -20.87 -22.01 18.36
N THR A 69 -22.05 -22.15 18.97
CA THR A 69 -22.21 -22.12 20.42
C THR A 69 -21.49 -23.28 21.09
N LYS A 70 -21.57 -24.50 20.53
CA LYS A 70 -20.86 -25.67 21.04
C LYS A 70 -19.34 -25.56 20.88
N GLN A 71 -18.87 -25.13 19.70
CA GLN A 71 -17.42 -25.01 19.44
C GLN A 71 -16.77 -23.95 20.33
N LEU A 72 -17.39 -22.78 20.46
CA LEU A 72 -16.83 -21.67 21.22
C LEU A 72 -17.10 -21.76 22.73
N GLY A 73 -18.15 -22.47 23.16
CA GLY A 73 -18.60 -22.44 24.55
C GLY A 73 -18.90 -21.02 25.02
N VAL A 74 -18.24 -20.59 26.10
CA VAL A 74 -18.36 -19.25 26.70
C VAL A 74 -17.70 -18.15 25.85
N GLU A 75 -16.79 -18.51 24.95
CA GLU A 75 -16.08 -17.57 24.10
C GLU A 75 -17.01 -17.03 23.00
N LYS A 76 -16.74 -15.80 22.53
CA LYS A 76 -17.60 -15.14 21.53
C LYS A 76 -16.99 -15.11 20.13
N THR A 77 -15.67 -15.03 20.00
CA THR A 77 -15.03 -14.67 18.73
C THR A 77 -14.50 -15.88 17.96
N PHE A 78 -14.90 -15.99 16.69
CA PHE A 78 -14.30 -16.91 15.72
C PHE A 78 -13.89 -16.17 14.46
N ALA A 79 -12.97 -16.77 13.71
CA ALA A 79 -12.52 -16.29 12.43
C ALA A 79 -12.82 -17.32 11.33
N TYR A 80 -12.89 -16.85 10.09
CA TYR A 80 -12.89 -17.74 8.94
C TYR A 80 -11.97 -17.21 7.82
N ALA A 81 -11.40 -18.13 7.07
CA ALA A 81 -10.49 -17.86 5.96
C ALA A 81 -11.03 -18.51 4.68
N PHE A 82 -12.02 -17.85 4.05
CA PHE A 82 -12.70 -18.35 2.86
C PHE A 82 -12.67 -17.34 1.72
N THR A 83 -12.63 -17.84 0.48
CA THR A 83 -13.14 -17.11 -0.70
C THR A 83 -14.66 -17.05 -0.65
N ASN A 84 -15.32 -16.34 -1.58
CA ASN A 84 -16.78 -16.27 -1.58
C ASN A 84 -17.39 -17.67 -1.68
N ARG A 85 -18.22 -18.01 -0.70
CA ARG A 85 -18.96 -19.27 -0.61
C ARG A 85 -20.21 -19.09 0.26
N PRO A 86 -21.29 -19.88 0.07
CA PRO A 86 -22.54 -19.74 0.82
C PRO A 86 -22.38 -19.83 2.35
N GLU A 87 -21.43 -20.63 2.81
CA GLU A 87 -21.12 -20.88 4.23
C GLU A 87 -20.86 -19.57 4.97
N ILE A 88 -20.23 -18.58 4.33
CA ILE A 88 -19.97 -17.27 4.95
C ILE A 88 -21.28 -16.57 5.31
N ILE A 89 -22.29 -16.61 4.43
CA ILE A 89 -23.59 -15.98 4.69
C ILE A 89 -24.28 -16.68 5.86
N VAL A 90 -24.25 -18.01 5.88
CA VAL A 90 -24.83 -18.82 6.97
C VAL A 90 -24.10 -18.56 8.30
N LEU A 91 -22.77 -18.56 8.32
CA LEU A 91 -21.93 -18.32 9.50
C LEU A 91 -22.15 -16.92 10.07
N ASN A 92 -22.20 -15.88 9.22
CA ASN A 92 -22.41 -14.50 9.66
C ASN A 92 -23.80 -14.35 10.32
N LEU A 93 -24.86 -14.86 9.70
CA LEU A 93 -26.23 -14.80 10.25
C LEU A 93 -26.36 -15.63 11.54
N ALA A 94 -25.76 -16.82 11.58
CA ALA A 94 -25.73 -17.66 12.77
C ALA A 94 -25.01 -16.98 13.93
N ALA A 95 -23.89 -16.31 13.66
CA ALA A 95 -23.16 -15.54 14.66
C ALA A 95 -24.02 -14.41 15.25
N MET A 96 -24.72 -13.65 14.39
CA MET A 96 -25.63 -12.59 14.83
C MET A 96 -26.78 -13.09 15.73
N ILE A 97 -27.26 -14.32 15.52
CA ILE A 97 -28.36 -14.91 16.31
C ILE A 97 -27.85 -15.56 17.61
N ALA A 98 -26.63 -16.11 17.57
CA ALA A 98 -25.98 -16.76 18.70
C ALA A 98 -25.21 -15.79 19.62
N GLY A 99 -25.13 -14.50 19.28
CA GLY A 99 -24.31 -13.53 20.04
C GLY A 99 -22.81 -13.81 19.94
N LYS A 100 -22.36 -14.31 18.79
CA LYS A 100 -20.96 -14.56 18.46
C LYS A 100 -20.42 -13.45 17.56
N ILE A 101 -19.11 -13.27 17.58
CA ILE A 101 -18.38 -12.27 16.81
C ILE A 101 -17.59 -12.98 15.71
N PHE A 102 -17.79 -12.60 14.46
CA PHE A 102 -17.06 -13.17 13.33
C PHE A 102 -15.95 -12.23 12.85
N VAL A 103 -14.82 -12.84 12.47
CA VAL A 103 -13.61 -12.16 11.98
C VAL A 103 -13.23 -12.73 10.61
N PRO A 104 -13.64 -12.09 9.51
CA PRO A 104 -13.24 -12.51 8.18
C PRO A 104 -11.73 -12.26 7.95
N LEU A 105 -11.00 -13.26 7.46
CA LEU A 105 -9.60 -13.15 7.06
C LEU A 105 -9.47 -13.16 5.53
N ASP A 106 -8.50 -12.39 5.01
CA ASP A 106 -8.18 -12.42 3.58
C ASP A 106 -7.25 -13.59 3.28
N VAL A 107 -7.72 -14.53 2.48
CA VAL A 107 -6.96 -15.73 2.10
C VAL A 107 -5.82 -15.46 1.12
N LYS A 108 -5.89 -14.38 0.33
CA LYS A 108 -4.92 -14.06 -0.73
C LYS A 108 -3.85 -13.09 -0.29
N ARG A 109 -4.20 -12.10 0.53
CA ARG A 109 -3.28 -10.98 0.85
C ARG A 109 -2.77 -10.95 2.27
N ASP A 110 -3.44 -11.60 3.22
CA ASP A 110 -2.90 -11.66 4.57
C ASP A 110 -1.75 -12.67 4.61
N SER A 111 -0.58 -12.22 5.08
CA SER A 111 0.50 -13.14 5.44
C SER A 111 0.14 -13.96 6.68
N LEU A 112 0.90 -15.02 6.95
CA LEU A 112 0.74 -15.82 8.16
C LEU A 112 0.81 -14.95 9.43
N GLU A 113 1.78 -14.02 9.49
CA GLU A 113 1.98 -13.11 10.62
C GLU A 113 0.81 -12.13 10.76
N GLN A 114 0.26 -11.65 9.64
CA GLN A 114 -0.91 -10.79 9.66
C GLN A 114 -2.15 -11.54 10.14
N LYS A 115 -2.37 -12.78 9.70
CA LYS A 115 -3.46 -13.63 10.21
C LYS A 115 -3.30 -13.87 11.71
N ALA A 116 -2.11 -14.26 12.15
CA ALA A 116 -1.81 -14.46 13.57
C ALA A 116 -2.05 -13.20 14.41
N TYR A 117 -1.62 -12.03 13.91
CA TYR A 117 -1.86 -10.73 14.55
C TYR A 117 -3.35 -10.43 14.67
N LYS A 118 -4.13 -10.60 13.59
CA LYS A 118 -5.57 -10.35 13.57
C LYS A 118 -6.32 -11.27 14.53
N LEU A 119 -6.01 -12.57 14.49
CA LEU A 119 -6.59 -13.58 15.38
C LEU A 119 -6.30 -13.26 16.85
N LYS A 120 -5.06 -12.88 17.16
CA LYS A 120 -4.65 -12.51 18.51
C LYS A 120 -5.36 -11.24 18.99
N LEU A 121 -5.37 -10.18 18.18
CA LEU A 121 -6.00 -8.90 18.55
C LEU A 121 -7.51 -9.07 18.75
N ALA A 122 -8.18 -9.82 17.86
CA ALA A 122 -9.60 -10.10 17.97
C ALA A 122 -9.95 -11.11 19.08
N ASN A 123 -8.96 -11.70 19.75
CA ASN A 123 -9.13 -12.81 20.69
C ASN A 123 -9.96 -13.96 20.09
N ALA A 124 -9.74 -14.28 18.82
CA ALA A 124 -10.43 -15.37 18.12
C ALA A 124 -9.99 -16.73 18.67
N LYS A 125 -10.96 -17.58 19.01
CA LYS A 125 -10.72 -18.91 19.62
C LYS A 125 -10.92 -20.07 18.66
N LEU A 126 -11.65 -19.82 17.58
CA LEU A 126 -11.94 -20.79 16.55
C LEU A 126 -11.57 -20.18 15.19
N LEU A 127 -10.87 -20.94 14.34
CA LEU A 127 -10.62 -20.62 12.96
C LEU A 127 -11.28 -21.68 12.07
N ILE A 128 -12.10 -21.23 11.12
CA ILE A 128 -12.76 -22.10 10.15
C ILE A 128 -12.16 -21.86 8.76
N LEU A 129 -11.68 -22.92 8.10
CA LEU A 129 -11.01 -22.81 6.80
C LEU A 129 -11.19 -24.07 5.94
N PRO A 130 -10.85 -24.06 4.63
CA PRO A 130 -10.87 -25.26 3.78
C PRO A 130 -9.78 -26.26 4.17
N SER A 131 -9.92 -27.54 3.85
CA SER A 131 -8.87 -28.53 4.17
C SER A 131 -7.55 -28.22 3.46
N ALA A 132 -7.59 -27.57 2.30
CA ALA A 132 -6.40 -27.06 1.59
C ALA A 132 -5.54 -26.08 2.42
N GLY A 133 -6.08 -25.45 3.47
CA GLY A 133 -5.33 -24.55 4.35
C GLY A 133 -4.75 -25.20 5.61
N GLN A 134 -4.77 -26.53 5.74
CA GLN A 134 -4.33 -27.24 6.95
C GLN A 134 -2.89 -26.92 7.37
N GLU A 135 -1.96 -26.81 6.41
CA GLU A 135 -0.57 -26.46 6.73
C GLU A 135 -0.46 -25.05 7.35
N GLU A 136 -1.20 -24.09 6.80
CA GLU A 136 -1.28 -22.74 7.36
C GLU A 136 -1.93 -22.76 8.75
N ALA A 137 -2.98 -23.54 8.92
CA ALA A 137 -3.66 -23.70 10.21
C ALA A 137 -2.72 -24.25 11.28
N GLN A 138 -1.90 -25.26 10.96
CA GLN A 138 -0.89 -25.80 11.88
C GLN A 138 0.14 -24.74 12.27
N LYS A 139 0.62 -23.94 11.32
CA LYS A 139 1.54 -22.83 11.59
C LYS A 139 0.89 -21.77 12.50
N LEU A 140 -0.38 -21.44 12.27
CA LEU A 140 -1.13 -20.52 13.13
C LEU A 140 -1.34 -21.09 14.54
N GLN A 141 -1.61 -22.39 14.67
CA GLN A 141 -1.72 -23.05 15.99
C GLN A 141 -0.39 -23.06 16.74
N ASN A 142 0.75 -23.20 16.05
CA ASN A 142 2.06 -23.06 16.69
C ASN A 142 2.26 -21.63 17.26
N LEU A 143 1.78 -20.61 16.55
CA LEU A 143 1.84 -19.22 17.01
C LEU A 143 0.76 -18.90 18.07
N LEU A 144 -0.37 -19.61 18.03
CA LEU A 144 -1.56 -19.41 18.87
C LEU A 144 -2.06 -20.76 19.41
N PRO A 145 -1.42 -21.34 20.45
CA PRO A 145 -1.70 -22.72 20.89
C PRO A 145 -3.13 -23.01 21.37
N LYS A 146 -3.91 -21.97 21.68
CA LYS A 146 -5.32 -22.09 22.12
C LYS A 146 -6.32 -21.97 20.96
N LEU A 147 -5.85 -21.80 19.73
CA LEU A 147 -6.70 -21.67 18.55
C LEU A 147 -7.24 -23.05 18.14
N GLN A 148 -8.54 -23.23 18.23
CA GLN A 148 -9.23 -24.37 17.64
C GLN A 148 -9.36 -24.17 16.14
N VAL A 149 -9.26 -25.26 15.38
CA VAL A 149 -9.41 -25.25 13.92
C VAL A 149 -10.51 -26.20 13.53
N VAL A 150 -11.42 -25.74 12.66
CA VAL A 150 -12.40 -26.59 11.98
C VAL A 150 -12.22 -26.46 10.48
N GLU A 151 -11.99 -27.58 9.84
CA GLU A 151 -11.91 -27.66 8.38
C GLU A 151 -13.30 -27.87 7.76
N ILE A 152 -13.61 -27.11 6.71
CA ILE A 152 -14.84 -27.22 5.90
C ILE A 152 -14.45 -27.15 4.42
N GLU A 153 -14.51 -28.27 3.73
CA GLU A 153 -14.04 -28.35 2.35
C GLU A 153 -14.99 -27.64 1.38
N ASN A 154 -16.27 -27.98 1.45
CA ASN A 154 -17.32 -27.46 0.59
C ASN A 154 -18.68 -27.44 1.32
N PHE A 155 -19.71 -26.97 0.62
CA PHE A 155 -21.02 -26.77 1.23
C PHE A 155 -21.69 -28.07 1.71
N ALA A 156 -21.48 -29.20 1.03
CA ALA A 156 -22.03 -30.48 1.45
C ALA A 156 -21.37 -30.98 2.75
N ASP A 157 -20.05 -30.80 2.87
CA ASP A 157 -19.31 -31.08 4.11
C ASP A 157 -19.77 -30.16 5.25
N PHE A 158 -20.00 -28.87 4.96
CA PHE A 158 -20.58 -27.94 5.93
C PHE A 158 -21.95 -28.42 6.45
N GLN A 159 -22.87 -28.78 5.55
CA GLN A 159 -24.19 -29.29 5.90
C GLN A 159 -24.09 -30.53 6.80
N LYS A 160 -23.25 -31.50 6.43
CA LYS A 160 -23.03 -32.72 7.21
C LYS A 160 -22.49 -32.43 8.61
N LYS A 161 -21.61 -31.43 8.78
CA LYS A 161 -21.08 -31.05 10.10
C LYS A 161 -22.14 -30.42 11.01
N ILE A 162 -23.16 -29.76 10.46
CA ILE A 162 -24.19 -29.06 11.24
C ILE A 162 -25.52 -29.81 11.35
N GLU A 163 -25.76 -30.85 10.52
CA GLU A 163 -27.07 -31.52 10.43
C GLU A 163 -27.56 -32.15 11.74
N THR A 164 -26.62 -32.53 12.62
CA THR A 164 -26.92 -33.18 13.91
C THR A 164 -27.25 -32.20 15.03
N PHE A 165 -27.16 -30.89 14.78
CA PHE A 165 -27.42 -29.87 15.79
C PHE A 165 -28.93 -29.54 15.86
N PRO A 166 -29.48 -29.33 17.08
CA PRO A 166 -30.92 -29.32 17.33
C PRO A 166 -31.67 -28.07 16.85
N ALA A 167 -30.97 -27.06 16.32
CA ALA A 167 -31.50 -25.75 15.93
C ALA A 167 -32.19 -24.99 17.08
N GLY A 168 -31.60 -25.02 18.28
CA GLY A 168 -32.15 -24.48 19.53
C GLY A 168 -31.52 -23.17 20.06
N ALA A 169 -30.28 -22.85 19.69
CA ALA A 169 -29.56 -21.66 20.16
C ALA A 169 -30.12 -20.38 19.53
N LEU A 170 -31.03 -19.74 20.26
CA LEU A 170 -31.52 -18.40 19.99
C LEU A 170 -31.16 -17.52 21.20
N HIS A 171 -29.99 -16.89 21.15
CA HIS A 171 -29.57 -15.99 22.22
C HIS A 171 -30.16 -14.58 22.07
N ASN A 172 -30.56 -14.19 20.85
CA ASN A 172 -31.13 -12.87 20.53
C ASN A 172 -30.36 -11.72 21.23
N PRO A 173 -29.05 -11.57 20.93
CA PRO A 173 -28.21 -10.54 21.55
C PRO A 173 -28.78 -9.15 21.28
N LYS A 174 -28.44 -8.18 22.13
CA LYS A 174 -28.81 -6.78 21.89
C LYS A 174 -28.14 -6.29 20.60
N LEU A 175 -28.84 -5.46 19.83
CA LEU A 175 -28.33 -5.00 18.53
C LEU A 175 -27.06 -4.15 18.67
N GLU A 176 -26.85 -3.52 19.81
CA GLU A 176 -25.65 -2.74 20.14
C GLU A 176 -24.43 -3.59 20.48
N GLU A 177 -24.58 -4.92 20.67
CA GLU A 177 -23.43 -5.80 20.85
C GLU A 177 -22.65 -5.96 19.55
N ASP A 178 -21.32 -6.08 19.67
CA ASP A 178 -20.47 -6.37 18.53
C ASP A 178 -20.84 -7.73 17.93
N CYS A 179 -20.89 -7.80 16.60
CA CYS A 179 -21.06 -9.07 15.87
C CYS A 179 -19.98 -9.28 14.81
N LEU A 180 -19.24 -8.23 14.41
CA LEU A 180 -18.22 -8.30 13.38
C LEU A 180 -17.01 -7.47 13.79
N ILE A 181 -15.81 -8.04 13.65
CA ILE A 181 -14.56 -7.29 13.68
C ILE A 181 -13.91 -7.37 12.30
N LEU A 182 -13.78 -6.23 11.63
CA LEU A 182 -13.19 -6.16 10.30
C LEU A 182 -11.88 -5.38 10.32
N PHE A 183 -10.82 -5.97 9.80
CA PHE A 183 -9.51 -5.34 9.79
C PHE A 183 -9.32 -4.44 8.58
N THR A 184 -8.97 -3.19 8.82
CA THR A 184 -8.55 -2.23 7.78
C THR A 184 -7.03 -2.15 7.74
N SER A 185 -6.46 -1.93 6.56
CA SER A 185 -5.01 -1.98 6.35
C SER A 185 -4.22 -0.88 7.09
N GLY A 186 -4.89 0.09 7.73
CA GLY A 186 -4.26 1.21 8.43
C GLY A 186 -3.39 2.09 7.53
N THR A 187 -3.11 3.32 7.95
CA THR A 187 -1.95 4.10 7.46
C THR A 187 -0.68 3.74 8.25
N THR A 188 -0.86 3.08 9.40
CA THR A 188 0.16 2.45 10.23
C THR A 188 0.51 1.08 9.65
N SER A 189 1.75 0.62 9.83
CA SER A 189 2.23 -0.68 9.32
C SER A 189 1.42 -1.90 9.78
N LEU A 190 0.60 -1.78 10.84
CA LEU A 190 -0.27 -2.84 11.37
C LEU A 190 -1.76 -2.55 11.11
N PRO A 191 -2.56 -3.56 10.69
CA PRO A 191 -4.00 -3.43 10.47
C PRO A 191 -4.77 -3.05 11.75
N LYS A 192 -5.85 -2.26 11.62
CA LYS A 192 -6.72 -1.86 12.74
C LYS A 192 -8.03 -2.65 12.70
N GLY A 193 -8.46 -3.23 13.82
CA GLY A 193 -9.74 -3.94 13.92
C GLY A 193 -10.90 -2.97 14.19
N VAL A 194 -11.83 -2.83 13.24
CA VAL A 194 -13.04 -2.02 13.39
C VAL A 194 -14.15 -2.90 13.97
N ARG A 195 -14.75 -2.47 15.08
CA ARG A 195 -15.88 -3.16 15.72
C ARG A 195 -17.18 -2.77 15.03
N LEU A 196 -18.06 -3.72 14.74
CA LEU A 196 -19.35 -3.46 14.11
C LEU A 196 -20.44 -4.23 14.83
N THR A 197 -21.59 -3.58 14.99
CA THR A 197 -22.74 -4.10 15.73
C THR A 197 -23.85 -4.48 14.76
N ALA A 198 -24.78 -5.32 15.21
CA ALA A 198 -25.95 -5.65 14.39
C ALA A 198 -26.78 -4.39 14.09
N LYS A 199 -26.86 -3.44 15.04
CA LYS A 199 -27.52 -2.14 14.87
C LYS A 199 -26.88 -1.33 13.75
N SER A 200 -25.55 -1.19 13.75
CA SER A 200 -24.86 -0.36 12.76
C SER A 200 -24.97 -0.95 11.36
N LEU A 201 -24.89 -2.28 11.24
CA LEU A 201 -25.08 -3.01 9.98
C LEU A 201 -26.54 -2.92 9.47
N LEU A 202 -27.54 -3.13 10.33
CA LEU A 202 -28.95 -3.06 9.94
C LEU A 202 -29.37 -1.62 9.57
N ALA A 203 -28.90 -0.61 10.29
CA ALA A 203 -29.15 0.79 9.95
C ALA A 203 -28.52 1.15 8.59
N ASN A 204 -27.32 0.64 8.28
CA ASN A 204 -26.72 0.86 6.98
C ASN A 204 -27.45 0.10 5.87
N ALA A 205 -27.82 -1.15 6.14
CA ALA A 205 -28.59 -1.97 5.20
C ALA A 205 -29.94 -1.33 4.85
N ASP A 206 -30.69 -0.82 5.84
CA ASP A 206 -31.96 -0.09 5.58
C ASP A 206 -31.72 1.22 4.81
N SER A 207 -30.62 1.92 5.08
CA SER A 207 -30.23 3.11 4.31
C SER A 207 -29.96 2.79 2.85
N ILE A 208 -29.19 1.72 2.59
CA ILE A 208 -28.86 1.28 1.23
C ILE A 208 -30.11 0.77 0.51
N ALA A 209 -30.96 -0.01 1.19
CA ALA A 209 -32.20 -0.53 0.62
C ALA A 209 -33.07 0.61 0.08
N LYS A 210 -33.27 1.66 0.88
CA LYS A 210 -34.01 2.85 0.46
C LYS A 210 -33.31 3.65 -0.62
N TRP A 211 -31.99 3.84 -0.51
CA TRP A 211 -31.20 4.60 -1.46
C TRP A 211 -31.18 3.98 -2.87
N LEU A 212 -31.06 2.65 -2.96
CA LEU A 212 -30.97 1.91 -4.22
C LEU A 212 -32.29 1.24 -4.63
N GLU A 213 -33.37 1.62 -3.95
CA GLU A 213 -34.74 1.15 -4.18
C GLU A 213 -34.81 -0.39 -4.28
N PHE A 214 -34.21 -1.05 -3.30
CA PHE A 214 -34.38 -2.48 -3.12
C PHE A 214 -35.82 -2.81 -2.75
N ASN A 215 -36.32 -3.88 -3.33
CA ASN A 215 -37.57 -4.54 -2.97
C ASN A 215 -37.38 -6.05 -3.03
N GLU A 216 -38.41 -6.80 -2.67
CA GLU A 216 -38.37 -8.24 -2.62
C GLU A 216 -38.05 -8.89 -3.98
N ASN A 217 -38.41 -8.28 -5.10
CA ASN A 217 -38.16 -8.88 -6.42
C ASN A 217 -36.73 -8.71 -6.91
N ASP A 218 -35.88 -7.99 -6.16
CA ASP A 218 -34.48 -7.86 -6.52
C ASP A 218 -33.75 -9.20 -6.47
N ARG A 219 -32.89 -9.41 -7.46
CA ARG A 219 -31.82 -10.42 -7.44
C ARG A 219 -30.52 -9.68 -7.59
N PHE A 220 -29.71 -9.61 -6.55
CA PHE A 220 -28.54 -8.73 -6.50
C PHE A 220 -27.25 -9.55 -6.52
N ASN A 221 -26.39 -9.29 -7.50
CA ASN A 221 -25.16 -10.04 -7.65
C ASN A 221 -24.07 -9.54 -6.69
N ILE A 222 -23.56 -10.46 -5.86
CA ILE A 222 -22.46 -10.25 -4.93
C ILE A 222 -21.23 -10.99 -5.48
N LEU A 223 -20.28 -10.23 -6.01
CA LEU A 223 -19.05 -10.74 -6.65
C LEU A 223 -17.77 -10.24 -5.97
N LEU A 224 -17.87 -9.18 -5.18
CA LEU A 224 -16.76 -8.68 -4.37
C LEU A 224 -16.54 -9.58 -3.16
N PRO A 225 -15.34 -9.61 -2.56
CA PRO A 225 -15.06 -10.54 -1.46
C PRO A 225 -15.94 -10.30 -0.22
N LEU A 226 -16.51 -11.37 0.33
CA LEU A 226 -17.37 -11.37 1.52
C LEU A 226 -16.63 -11.04 2.83
N HIS A 227 -15.30 -11.09 2.82
CA HIS A 227 -14.46 -10.60 3.92
C HIS A 227 -14.29 -9.07 3.94
N HIS A 228 -15.04 -8.35 3.10
CA HIS A 228 -15.12 -6.88 3.10
C HIS A 228 -16.52 -6.39 3.43
N ILE A 229 -16.56 -5.23 4.10
CA ILE A 229 -17.79 -4.56 4.52
C ILE A 229 -18.79 -4.33 3.39
N ASN A 230 -18.32 -4.16 2.14
CA ASN A 230 -19.17 -4.01 0.95
C ASN A 230 -20.09 -5.21 0.78
N SER A 231 -19.53 -6.39 0.45
CA SER A 231 -20.33 -7.59 0.23
C SER A 231 -21.06 -8.05 1.47
N THR A 232 -20.49 -7.88 2.67
CA THR A 232 -21.19 -8.20 3.93
C THR A 232 -22.48 -7.40 4.08
N THR A 233 -22.42 -6.08 3.92
CA THR A 233 -23.59 -5.20 4.12
C THR A 233 -24.58 -5.30 2.96
N PHE A 234 -24.14 -5.46 1.71
CA PHE A 234 -25.07 -5.70 0.60
C PHE A 234 -25.77 -7.06 0.69
N SER A 235 -25.10 -8.09 1.21
CA SER A 235 -25.76 -9.37 1.51
C SER A 235 -26.87 -9.18 2.53
N LEU A 236 -26.57 -8.46 3.64
CA LEU A 236 -27.58 -8.14 4.65
C LEU A 236 -28.73 -7.27 4.08
N THR A 237 -28.40 -6.27 3.26
CA THR A 237 -29.39 -5.39 2.59
C THR A 237 -30.35 -6.19 1.72
N THR A 238 -29.80 -7.13 0.94
CA THR A 238 -30.59 -7.98 0.04
C THR A 238 -31.55 -8.85 0.86
N LEU A 239 -31.06 -9.51 1.90
CA LEU A 239 -31.91 -10.35 2.77
C LEU A 239 -32.93 -9.52 3.57
N LEU A 240 -32.57 -8.31 4.01
CA LEU A 240 -33.47 -7.39 4.71
C LEU A 240 -34.73 -7.07 3.89
N CYS A 241 -34.60 -7.06 2.57
CA CYS A 241 -35.70 -6.76 1.65
C CYS A 241 -36.48 -8.02 1.19
N GLY A 242 -36.11 -9.22 1.64
CA GLY A 242 -36.70 -10.45 1.11
C GLY A 242 -36.25 -10.78 -0.32
N ALA A 243 -35.19 -10.14 -0.79
CA ALA A 243 -34.61 -10.28 -2.12
C ALA A 243 -33.69 -11.51 -2.22
N THR A 244 -33.14 -11.79 -3.40
CA THR A 244 -32.24 -12.94 -3.64
C THR A 244 -30.80 -12.47 -3.81
N ILE A 245 -29.88 -13.04 -3.03
CA ILE A 245 -28.44 -12.90 -3.27
C ILE A 245 -28.04 -13.84 -4.40
N VAL A 246 -27.41 -13.32 -5.45
CA VAL A 246 -26.71 -14.14 -6.46
C VAL A 246 -25.22 -14.02 -6.20
N LEU A 247 -24.63 -14.99 -5.49
CA LEU A 247 -23.24 -15.01 -5.09
C LEU A 247 -22.36 -15.62 -6.19
N SER A 248 -21.27 -14.93 -6.52
CA SER A 248 -20.21 -15.45 -7.38
C SER A 248 -18.97 -15.79 -6.55
N PRO A 249 -18.19 -16.85 -6.89
CA PRO A 249 -16.97 -17.23 -6.15
C PRO A 249 -15.89 -16.15 -6.17
N ARG A 250 -15.90 -15.30 -7.20
CA ARG A 250 -15.03 -14.16 -7.41
C ARG A 250 -15.57 -13.29 -8.55
N TYR A 251 -14.98 -12.12 -8.76
CA TYR A 251 -15.11 -11.43 -10.04
C TYR A 251 -14.46 -12.26 -11.17
N SER A 252 -15.19 -12.39 -12.28
CA SER A 252 -14.70 -12.94 -13.54
C SER A 252 -15.26 -12.11 -14.67
N LYS A 253 -14.36 -11.48 -15.43
CA LYS A 253 -14.71 -10.61 -16.56
C LYS A 253 -15.59 -11.34 -17.58
N SER A 254 -15.22 -12.57 -17.95
CA SER A 254 -15.93 -13.39 -18.93
C SER A 254 -17.28 -13.93 -18.42
N ASN A 255 -17.42 -14.18 -17.12
CA ASN A 255 -18.67 -14.71 -16.56
C ASN A 255 -19.65 -13.62 -16.09
N PHE A 256 -19.22 -12.36 -15.95
CA PHE A 256 -20.04 -11.30 -15.35
C PHE A 256 -21.42 -11.17 -16.02
N TRP A 257 -21.47 -10.85 -17.30
CA TRP A 257 -22.75 -10.69 -18.03
C TRP A 257 -23.55 -11.98 -18.09
N LYS A 258 -22.87 -13.12 -18.23
CA LYS A 258 -23.49 -14.46 -18.26
C LYS A 258 -24.18 -14.79 -16.94
N THR A 259 -23.54 -14.58 -15.80
CA THR A 259 -24.13 -14.79 -14.46
C THR A 259 -25.34 -13.88 -14.29
N LEU A 260 -25.21 -12.58 -14.58
CA LEU A 260 -26.33 -11.65 -14.46
C LEU A 260 -27.54 -12.08 -15.31
N ALA A 261 -27.30 -12.56 -16.53
CA ALA A 261 -28.34 -13.03 -17.43
C ALA A 261 -28.96 -14.38 -17.02
N ASN A 262 -28.15 -15.33 -16.56
CA ASN A 262 -28.61 -16.67 -16.16
C ASN A 262 -29.49 -16.62 -14.91
N TYR A 263 -29.18 -15.70 -14.01
CA TYR A 263 -29.89 -15.52 -12.76
C TYR A 263 -30.66 -14.20 -12.70
N PHE A 264 -31.10 -13.66 -13.86
CA PHE A 264 -32.02 -12.51 -13.95
C PHE A 264 -31.71 -11.40 -12.93
N CYS A 265 -30.42 -11.06 -12.82
CA CYS A 265 -29.96 -10.12 -11.82
C CYS A 265 -30.50 -8.73 -12.13
N THR A 266 -30.98 -8.07 -11.09
CA THR A 266 -31.53 -6.70 -11.13
C THR A 266 -30.46 -5.63 -10.88
N GLY A 267 -29.29 -6.04 -10.40
CA GLY A 267 -28.17 -5.16 -10.12
C GLY A 267 -26.98 -5.91 -9.54
N ALA A 268 -25.89 -5.18 -9.33
CA ALA A 268 -24.65 -5.66 -8.76
C ALA A 268 -23.92 -4.52 -8.05
N SER A 269 -23.02 -4.86 -7.11
CA SER A 269 -22.06 -3.93 -6.53
C SER A 269 -20.70 -4.15 -7.20
N ILE A 270 -20.16 -3.09 -7.83
CA ILE A 270 -18.89 -3.11 -8.55
C ILE A 270 -17.95 -2.03 -8.04
N VAL A 271 -16.67 -2.17 -8.38
CA VAL A 271 -15.64 -1.16 -8.13
C VAL A 271 -15.21 -0.50 -9.46
N PRO A 272 -14.59 0.69 -9.44
CA PRO A 272 -14.16 1.40 -10.65
C PRO A 272 -13.29 0.57 -11.61
N THR A 273 -12.43 -0.30 -11.10
CA THR A 273 -11.61 -1.19 -11.94
C THR A 273 -12.46 -2.18 -12.71
N ILE A 274 -13.53 -2.72 -12.10
CA ILE A 274 -14.47 -3.62 -12.78
C ILE A 274 -15.26 -2.84 -13.85
N ALA A 275 -15.75 -1.63 -13.53
CA ALA A 275 -16.43 -0.80 -14.53
C ALA A 275 -15.52 -0.52 -15.74
N TYR A 276 -14.23 -0.25 -15.51
CA TYR A 276 -13.23 -0.10 -16.57
C TYR A 276 -13.04 -1.39 -17.38
N ASP A 277 -12.80 -2.52 -16.71
CA ASP A 277 -12.58 -3.81 -17.36
C ASP A 277 -13.75 -4.18 -18.27
N LEU A 278 -14.97 -3.97 -17.77
CA LEU A 278 -16.19 -4.30 -18.48
C LEU A 278 -16.35 -3.52 -19.78
N LEU A 279 -15.77 -2.31 -19.94
CA LEU A 279 -15.84 -1.56 -21.20
C LEU A 279 -15.29 -2.33 -22.42
N SER A 280 -14.48 -3.36 -22.19
CA SER A 280 -13.97 -4.23 -23.25
C SER A 280 -14.80 -5.51 -23.49
N GLU A 281 -15.93 -5.69 -22.78
CA GLU A 281 -16.82 -6.86 -22.86
C GLU A 281 -18.11 -6.57 -23.64
N THR A 282 -18.04 -5.72 -24.67
CA THR A 282 -19.23 -5.35 -25.47
C THR A 282 -19.87 -6.56 -26.14
N GLU A 283 -19.08 -7.44 -26.73
CA GLU A 283 -19.57 -8.64 -27.44
C GLU A 283 -20.32 -9.58 -26.47
N ASN A 284 -19.70 -9.86 -25.33
CA ASN A 284 -20.28 -10.69 -24.27
C ASN A 284 -21.61 -10.10 -23.74
N PHE A 285 -21.65 -8.77 -23.54
CA PHE A 285 -22.89 -8.08 -23.21
C PHE A 285 -23.96 -8.25 -24.30
N GLN A 286 -23.63 -8.09 -25.58
CA GLN A 286 -24.61 -8.22 -26.68
C GLN A 286 -25.20 -9.64 -26.75
N ILE A 287 -24.39 -10.68 -26.52
CA ILE A 287 -24.85 -12.08 -26.48
C ILE A 287 -25.98 -12.26 -25.44
N HIS A 288 -25.86 -11.59 -24.30
CA HIS A 288 -26.77 -11.76 -23.17
C HIS A 288 -27.82 -10.64 -23.03
N LYS A 289 -27.76 -9.58 -23.86
CA LYS A 289 -28.55 -8.34 -23.74
C LYS A 289 -30.04 -8.56 -23.51
N ASN A 290 -30.64 -9.52 -24.20
CA ASN A 290 -32.08 -9.80 -24.06
C ASN A 290 -32.49 -10.26 -22.65
N LYS A 291 -31.58 -10.92 -21.92
CA LYS A 291 -31.77 -11.40 -20.54
C LYS A 291 -31.30 -10.38 -19.49
N LEU A 292 -30.64 -9.31 -19.90
CA LEU A 292 -30.14 -8.25 -19.01
C LEU A 292 -31.13 -7.08 -18.83
N LYS A 293 -32.34 -7.18 -19.39
CA LYS A 293 -33.39 -6.15 -19.27
C LYS A 293 -33.84 -5.88 -17.84
N GLU A 294 -33.67 -6.87 -16.96
CA GLU A 294 -33.98 -6.76 -15.53
C GLU A 294 -32.94 -5.91 -14.76
N VAL A 295 -31.75 -5.70 -15.33
CA VAL A 295 -30.68 -4.93 -14.68
C VAL A 295 -31.07 -3.45 -14.63
N ARG A 296 -31.46 -2.98 -13.45
CA ARG A 296 -31.90 -1.60 -13.22
C ARG A 296 -30.75 -0.64 -12.92
N ARG A 297 -29.70 -1.14 -12.24
CA ARG A 297 -28.58 -0.31 -11.75
C ARG A 297 -27.39 -1.15 -11.31
N PHE A 298 -26.20 -0.58 -11.40
CA PHE A 298 -25.04 -1.04 -10.63
C PHE A 298 -24.63 0.00 -9.61
N GLN A 299 -24.33 -0.47 -8.40
CA GLN A 299 -23.70 0.35 -7.39
C GLN A 299 -22.20 0.41 -7.67
N ILE A 300 -21.62 1.62 -7.67
CA ILE A 300 -20.18 1.82 -7.83
C ILE A 300 -19.58 2.60 -6.65
N GLY A 301 -18.43 2.17 -6.12
CA GLY A 301 -17.74 2.91 -5.06
C GLY A 301 -16.57 2.14 -4.48
N SER A 302 -16.28 2.37 -3.19
CA SER A 302 -15.18 1.74 -2.45
C SER A 302 -13.76 2.09 -2.95
N ALA A 303 -13.66 2.85 -4.05
CA ALA A 303 -12.48 3.54 -4.55
C ALA A 303 -12.92 4.82 -5.30
N PRO A 304 -12.01 5.77 -5.57
CA PRO A 304 -12.30 6.94 -6.38
C PRO A 304 -12.86 6.55 -7.75
N VAL A 305 -14.03 7.11 -8.10
CA VAL A 305 -14.66 6.88 -9.40
C VAL A 305 -14.11 7.88 -10.41
N ASN A 306 -13.73 7.38 -11.58
CA ASN A 306 -13.37 8.23 -12.71
C ASN A 306 -14.64 8.59 -13.50
N PRO A 307 -15.01 9.88 -13.59
CA PRO A 307 -16.26 10.29 -14.23
C PRO A 307 -16.28 9.97 -15.74
N SER A 308 -15.14 10.00 -16.42
CA SER A 308 -15.04 9.63 -17.85
C SER A 308 -15.32 8.14 -18.07
N ILE A 309 -14.78 7.28 -17.22
CA ILE A 309 -15.06 5.83 -17.27
C ILE A 309 -16.52 5.54 -16.94
N ALA A 310 -17.07 6.18 -15.91
CA ALA A 310 -18.47 6.02 -15.55
C ALA A 310 -19.40 6.43 -16.69
N LYS A 311 -19.13 7.58 -17.32
CA LYS A 311 -19.89 8.08 -18.47
C LYS A 311 -19.85 7.11 -19.66
N LYS A 312 -18.65 6.66 -20.04
CA LYS A 312 -18.46 5.66 -21.10
C LYS A 312 -19.24 4.37 -20.82
N PHE A 313 -19.21 3.89 -19.58
CA PHE A 313 -19.93 2.68 -19.18
C PHE A 313 -21.45 2.85 -19.35
N ILE A 314 -21.98 3.97 -18.84
CA ILE A 314 -23.41 4.28 -18.93
C ILE A 314 -23.84 4.43 -20.38
N ASP A 315 -23.05 5.11 -21.21
CA ASP A 315 -23.32 5.31 -22.63
C ASP A 315 -23.30 3.98 -23.42
N GLN A 316 -22.36 3.09 -23.07
CA GLN A 316 -22.17 1.81 -23.74
C GLN A 316 -23.24 0.76 -23.38
N TYR A 317 -23.62 0.69 -22.10
CA TYR A 317 -24.52 -0.37 -21.61
C TYR A 317 -25.94 0.10 -21.32
N GLY A 318 -26.18 1.41 -21.21
CA GLY A 318 -27.48 1.96 -20.82
C GLY A 318 -27.86 1.68 -19.37
N ILE A 319 -26.93 1.18 -18.55
CA ILE A 319 -27.16 0.82 -17.15
C ILE A 319 -26.61 1.95 -16.26
N PRO A 320 -27.43 2.55 -15.37
CA PRO A 320 -26.97 3.53 -14.39
C PRO A 320 -25.87 2.99 -13.46
N LEU A 321 -24.86 3.83 -13.19
CA LEU A 321 -23.81 3.61 -12.19
C LEU A 321 -24.03 4.55 -11.01
N ILE A 322 -24.46 3.98 -9.88
CA ILE A 322 -24.91 4.74 -8.73
C ILE A 322 -23.77 4.83 -7.73
N GLN A 323 -23.12 6.00 -7.73
CA GLN A 323 -21.93 6.25 -6.93
C GLN A 323 -22.27 6.40 -5.45
N GLY A 324 -21.56 5.66 -4.60
CA GLY A 324 -21.70 5.72 -3.15
C GLY A 324 -20.37 5.93 -2.44
N TYR A 325 -20.40 6.68 -1.34
CA TYR A 325 -19.26 6.94 -0.46
C TYR A 325 -19.50 6.37 0.94
N GLY A 326 -18.42 5.89 1.55
CA GLY A 326 -18.36 5.48 2.95
C GLY A 326 -17.22 4.50 3.17
N GLN A 327 -17.12 3.99 4.40
CA GLN A 327 -15.99 3.19 4.86
C GLN A 327 -16.44 2.10 5.85
N THR A 328 -15.51 1.27 6.29
CA THR A 328 -15.79 0.18 7.25
C THR A 328 -16.37 0.73 8.54
N GLU A 329 -15.81 1.85 9.03
CA GLU A 329 -16.18 2.54 10.26
C GLU A 329 -17.59 3.13 10.21
N THR A 330 -18.19 3.27 9.02
CA THR A 330 -19.58 3.73 8.84
C THR A 330 -20.48 2.61 8.35
N SER A 331 -20.13 1.35 8.61
CA SER A 331 -20.87 0.15 8.18
C SER A 331 -21.15 0.10 6.66
N LEU A 332 -20.29 0.70 5.82
CA LEU A 332 -20.32 0.79 4.35
C LEU A 332 -20.66 2.16 3.74
N ARG A 333 -21.92 2.63 3.77
CA ARG A 333 -22.34 3.86 3.04
C ARG A 333 -22.78 5.00 3.95
N SER A 334 -22.25 6.19 3.70
CA SER A 334 -22.63 7.44 4.37
C SER A 334 -23.35 8.42 3.44
N ALA A 335 -22.95 8.44 2.17
CA ALA A 335 -23.57 9.26 1.13
C ALA A 335 -23.71 8.48 -0.18
N GLY A 336 -24.65 8.90 -1.03
CA GLY A 336 -24.90 8.26 -2.31
C GLY A 336 -25.64 9.15 -3.30
N VAL A 337 -25.38 8.97 -4.59
CA VAL A 337 -26.08 9.67 -5.68
C VAL A 337 -27.54 9.18 -5.71
N PRO A 338 -28.54 10.07 -5.56
CA PRO A 338 -29.94 9.65 -5.56
C PRO A 338 -30.35 8.96 -6.87
N MET A 339 -31.14 7.89 -6.76
CA MET A 339 -31.63 7.08 -7.89
C MET A 339 -32.72 7.79 -8.70
N ASP A 340 -33.48 8.65 -8.05
CA ASP A 340 -34.67 9.34 -8.55
C ASP A 340 -34.35 10.63 -9.32
N LEU A 341 -33.07 10.89 -9.61
CA LEU A 341 -32.67 12.09 -10.34
C LEU A 341 -33.17 12.07 -11.80
N PRO A 342 -33.71 13.19 -12.31
CA PRO A 342 -33.90 13.38 -13.73
C PRO A 342 -32.60 13.13 -14.51
N LYS A 343 -32.71 12.62 -15.74
CA LYS A 343 -31.56 12.21 -16.55
C LYS A 343 -30.47 13.28 -16.66
N ASP A 344 -30.85 14.54 -16.87
CA ASP A 344 -29.89 15.64 -17.02
C ASP A 344 -29.21 16.02 -15.70
N GLU A 345 -29.94 15.95 -14.58
CA GLU A 345 -29.39 16.16 -13.25
C GLU A 345 -28.41 15.05 -12.87
N TYR A 346 -28.79 13.79 -13.12
CA TYR A 346 -27.92 12.64 -12.93
C TYR A 346 -26.63 12.76 -13.75
N ARG A 347 -26.73 13.17 -15.02
CA ARG A 347 -25.54 13.42 -15.87
C ARG A 347 -24.66 14.53 -15.32
N LYS A 348 -25.25 15.63 -14.84
CA LYS A 348 -24.52 16.72 -14.18
C LYS A 348 -23.79 16.24 -12.93
N ILE A 349 -24.42 15.40 -12.11
CA ILE A 349 -23.79 14.82 -10.91
C ILE A 349 -22.58 13.95 -11.24
N ILE A 350 -22.67 13.13 -12.30
CA ILE A 350 -21.54 12.33 -12.79
C ILE A 350 -20.41 13.23 -13.29
N ASP A 351 -20.72 14.22 -14.13
CA ASP A 351 -19.71 15.12 -14.72
C ASP A 351 -18.97 15.92 -13.63
N LEU A 352 -19.68 16.31 -12.55
CA LEU A 352 -19.08 16.96 -11.37
C LEU A 352 -18.39 15.97 -10.41
N ASN A 353 -18.57 14.66 -10.60
CA ASN A 353 -18.06 13.58 -9.77
C ASN A 353 -18.43 13.71 -8.28
N SER A 354 -19.68 14.09 -7.98
CA SER A 354 -20.17 14.10 -6.60
C SER A 354 -20.37 12.67 -6.09
N VAL A 355 -20.15 12.45 -4.80
CA VAL A 355 -20.53 11.21 -4.11
C VAL A 355 -21.99 11.20 -3.65
N GLY A 356 -22.75 12.24 -3.98
CA GLY A 356 -24.17 12.38 -3.72
C GLY A 356 -24.48 13.02 -2.37
N THR A 357 -25.63 12.66 -1.82
CA THR A 357 -26.21 13.26 -0.60
C THR A 357 -26.12 12.28 0.57
N GLU A 358 -26.28 12.76 1.80
CA GLU A 358 -26.36 11.89 2.97
C GLU A 358 -27.50 10.84 2.87
N LEU A 359 -27.29 9.66 3.44
CA LEU A 359 -28.30 8.61 3.48
C LEU A 359 -29.27 8.77 4.66
N LYS A 360 -30.35 7.97 4.67
CA LYS A 360 -31.44 8.06 5.67
C LYS A 360 -30.92 8.07 7.11
N TRP A 361 -30.08 7.10 7.49
CA TRP A 361 -29.62 6.94 8.86
C TRP A 361 -28.24 7.56 9.12
N THR A 362 -27.90 8.60 8.36
CA THR A 362 -26.60 9.25 8.43
C THR A 362 -26.78 10.77 8.36
N ASN A 363 -26.05 11.52 9.19
CA ASN A 363 -25.75 12.92 8.93
C ASN A 363 -24.33 13.04 8.41
N VAL A 364 -24.13 13.87 7.38
CA VAL A 364 -22.80 14.17 6.84
C VAL A 364 -22.57 15.67 6.87
N THR A 365 -21.41 16.07 7.38
CA THR A 365 -20.98 17.48 7.39
C THR A 365 -19.51 17.60 6.96
N ILE A 366 -19.08 18.83 6.73
CA ILE A 366 -17.68 19.17 6.47
C ILE A 366 -17.19 20.03 7.63
N LEU A 367 -16.20 19.55 8.40
CA LEU A 367 -15.64 20.29 9.54
C LEU A 367 -14.26 20.87 9.25
N LYS A 368 -14.00 22.04 9.85
CA LYS A 368 -12.67 22.63 10.00
C LYS A 368 -11.91 21.96 11.15
N GLU A 369 -10.62 22.28 11.28
CA GLU A 369 -9.77 21.73 12.35
C GLU A 369 -10.24 22.13 13.76
N ASP A 370 -10.86 23.30 13.89
CA ASP A 370 -11.44 23.80 15.14
C ASP A 370 -12.82 23.20 15.49
N GLY A 371 -13.34 22.31 14.64
CA GLY A 371 -14.63 21.63 14.83
C GLY A 371 -15.85 22.42 14.35
N THR A 372 -15.67 23.61 13.74
CA THR A 372 -16.76 24.36 13.13
C THR A 372 -17.11 23.83 11.74
N GLU A 373 -18.36 24.00 11.29
CA GLU A 373 -18.77 23.60 9.95
C GLU A 373 -18.18 24.54 8.88
N CYS A 374 -17.76 23.96 7.76
CA CYS A 374 -17.34 24.70 6.58
C CYS A 374 -18.53 25.38 5.89
N ALA A 375 -18.27 26.50 5.22
CA ALA A 375 -19.21 27.10 4.27
C ALA A 375 -19.31 26.24 2.98
N GLU A 376 -20.28 26.56 2.12
CA GLU A 376 -20.39 25.92 0.80
C GLU A 376 -19.08 26.12 0.01
N GLU A 377 -18.63 25.07 -0.69
CA GLU A 377 -17.36 25.02 -1.44
C GLU A 377 -16.07 25.19 -0.61
N GLU A 378 -16.16 25.39 0.71
CA GLU A 378 -15.00 25.43 1.60
C GLU A 378 -14.53 24.01 1.94
N ASN A 379 -13.22 23.76 1.80
CA ASN A 379 -12.64 22.44 2.02
C ASN A 379 -12.35 22.17 3.50
N GLY A 380 -12.87 21.05 4.00
CA GLY A 380 -12.62 20.52 5.34
C GLY A 380 -12.62 18.99 5.37
N GLU A 381 -12.71 18.41 6.56
CA GLU A 381 -12.84 16.97 6.74
C GLU A 381 -14.31 16.54 6.64
N ILE A 382 -14.56 15.43 5.95
CA ILE A 382 -15.90 14.82 5.93
C ILE A 382 -16.12 14.13 7.27
N CYS A 383 -17.17 14.53 7.98
CA CYS A 383 -17.51 14.01 9.28
C CYS A 383 -18.91 13.39 9.23
N VAL A 384 -19.07 12.27 9.92
CA VAL A 384 -20.28 11.45 9.86
C VAL A 384 -20.88 11.27 11.25
N ARG A 385 -22.21 11.28 11.34
CA ARG A 385 -23.00 10.92 12.53
C ARG A 385 -24.13 9.97 12.21
N GLY A 386 -24.56 9.21 13.21
CA GLY A 386 -25.72 8.34 13.14
C GLY A 386 -25.46 6.90 13.59
N PRO A 387 -26.52 6.08 13.65
CA PRO A 387 -26.47 4.70 14.14
C PRO A 387 -25.57 3.78 13.30
N VAL A 388 -25.17 4.19 12.10
CA VAL A 388 -24.32 3.40 11.18
C VAL A 388 -22.85 3.33 11.62
N ILE A 389 -22.44 4.16 12.59
CA ILE A 389 -21.04 4.32 12.98
C ILE A 389 -20.59 3.21 13.93
N THR A 390 -19.36 2.75 13.72
CA THR A 390 -18.63 1.80 14.59
C THR A 390 -18.61 2.26 16.05
N PRO A 391 -18.67 1.36 17.05
CA PRO A 391 -18.32 1.70 18.44
C PRO A 391 -16.85 2.13 18.62
N GLY A 392 -16.00 1.85 17.63
CA GLY A 392 -14.59 2.22 17.59
C GLY A 392 -13.67 1.07 17.16
N TYR A 393 -12.38 1.37 17.16
CA TYR A 393 -11.30 0.43 16.95
C TYR A 393 -11.02 -0.42 18.20
N LEU A 394 -10.74 -1.69 17.97
CA LEU A 394 -10.40 -2.67 19.00
C LEU A 394 -9.04 -2.33 19.63
N ASP A 395 -9.00 -2.27 20.97
CA ASP A 395 -7.81 -2.02 21.80
C ASP A 395 -6.92 -0.86 21.32
N ASN A 396 -7.54 0.20 20.79
CA ASN A 396 -6.82 1.35 20.25
C ASN A 396 -7.37 2.70 20.76
N PRO A 397 -7.11 3.07 22.02
CA PRO A 397 -7.67 4.28 22.63
C PRO A 397 -7.22 5.57 21.93
N ASN A 398 -6.00 5.61 21.40
CA ASN A 398 -5.46 6.78 20.71
C ASN A 398 -6.19 7.04 19.38
N GLU A 399 -6.40 6.01 18.57
CA GLU A 399 -7.13 6.16 17.31
C GLU A 399 -8.62 6.42 17.57
N ASN A 400 -9.21 5.81 18.60
CA ASN A 400 -10.59 6.14 19.00
C ASN A 400 -10.73 7.60 19.40
N LYS A 401 -9.82 8.14 20.22
CA LYS A 401 -9.86 9.55 20.62
C LYS A 401 -9.78 10.50 19.43
N LYS A 402 -8.97 10.18 18.41
CA LYS A 402 -8.87 10.97 17.18
C LYS A 402 -10.10 10.83 16.28
N ALA A 403 -10.62 9.61 16.16
CA ALA A 403 -11.76 9.31 15.29
C ALA A 403 -13.07 9.90 15.81
N PHE A 404 -13.18 10.14 17.11
CA PHE A 404 -14.38 10.71 17.74
C PHE A 404 -14.05 12.04 18.41
N ALA A 405 -14.04 13.11 17.63
CA ALA A 405 -13.90 14.49 18.10
C ALA A 405 -15.16 15.30 17.74
N TYR A 406 -15.42 16.36 18.51
CA TYR A 406 -16.57 17.26 18.30
C TYR A 406 -17.94 16.56 18.18
N ASN A 407 -18.09 15.38 18.79
CA ASN A 407 -19.26 14.49 18.66
C ASN A 407 -19.55 13.99 17.24
N TRP A 408 -18.57 13.99 16.36
CA TRP A 408 -18.62 13.42 15.03
C TRP A 408 -17.63 12.26 14.90
N PHE A 409 -17.91 11.33 14.00
CA PHE A 409 -16.88 10.44 13.47
C PHE A 409 -16.09 11.15 12.38
N HIS A 410 -14.78 11.25 12.55
CA HIS A 410 -13.82 11.85 11.63
C HIS A 410 -13.36 10.81 10.60
N SER A 411 -13.74 11.02 9.33
CA SER A 411 -13.54 10.02 8.28
C SER A 411 -12.08 9.89 7.82
N GLY A 412 -11.24 10.90 8.07
CA GLY A 412 -9.93 11.06 7.47
C GLY A 412 -9.94 11.44 5.98
N ASP A 413 -11.12 11.61 5.37
CA ASP A 413 -11.28 12.03 3.98
C ASP A 413 -11.61 13.54 3.93
N ARG A 414 -10.97 14.27 3.01
CA ARG A 414 -11.14 15.71 2.80
C ARG A 414 -12.12 15.95 1.66
N GLY A 415 -12.92 17.00 1.78
CA GLY A 415 -13.87 17.39 0.75
C GLY A 415 -14.56 18.71 1.04
N TYR A 416 -15.57 18.99 0.24
CA TYR A 416 -16.47 20.13 0.39
C TYR A 416 -17.90 19.70 -0.01
N PHE A 417 -18.88 20.58 0.19
CA PHE A 417 -20.23 20.37 -0.32
C PHE A 417 -20.68 21.52 -1.22
N LYS A 418 -21.66 21.25 -2.08
CA LYS A 418 -22.43 22.26 -2.83
C LYS A 418 -23.93 22.03 -2.64
N MET A 419 -24.72 23.10 -2.65
CA MET A 419 -26.16 23.04 -2.73
C MET A 419 -26.56 22.84 -4.20
N LEU A 420 -26.98 21.63 -4.55
CA LEU A 420 -27.49 21.29 -5.87
C LEU A 420 -28.88 20.68 -5.72
N PHE A 421 -29.82 21.09 -6.57
CA PHE A 421 -31.18 20.55 -6.59
C PHE A 421 -31.87 20.59 -5.21
N GLY A 422 -31.59 21.64 -4.43
CA GLY A 422 -32.14 21.82 -3.07
C GLY A 422 -31.52 20.95 -1.97
N LYS A 423 -30.44 20.21 -2.23
CA LYS A 423 -29.78 19.32 -1.26
C LYS A 423 -28.25 19.55 -1.22
N LYS A 424 -27.61 19.18 -0.10
CA LYS A 424 -26.14 19.14 0.02
C LYS A 424 -25.57 17.94 -0.74
N TYR A 425 -24.81 18.20 -1.79
CA TYR A 425 -24.02 17.21 -2.52
C TYR A 425 -22.56 17.30 -2.10
N PHE A 426 -21.95 16.17 -1.77
CA PHE A 426 -20.60 16.10 -1.25
C PHE A 426 -19.59 15.74 -2.34
N PHE A 427 -18.38 16.28 -2.23
CA PHE A 427 -17.28 16.10 -3.18
C PHE A 427 -16.01 15.72 -2.45
N LEU A 428 -15.36 14.64 -2.90
CA LEU A 428 -14.10 14.18 -2.31
C LEU A 428 -12.91 14.86 -2.98
N THR A 429 -11.99 15.37 -2.18
CA THR A 429 -10.70 15.93 -2.65
C THR A 429 -9.50 15.09 -2.25
N GLY A 430 -9.68 13.96 -1.55
CA GLY A 430 -8.62 13.01 -1.21
C GLY A 430 -8.60 12.65 0.27
N ARG A 431 -7.57 11.94 0.72
CA ARG A 431 -7.39 11.62 2.14
C ARG A 431 -6.48 12.63 2.81
N MET A 432 -6.78 12.99 4.04
CA MET A 432 -5.94 13.89 4.86
C MET A 432 -4.50 13.38 4.98
N ALA A 433 -4.31 12.07 5.12
CA ALA A 433 -2.99 11.43 5.17
C ALA A 433 -2.25 11.38 3.82
N GLU A 434 -2.93 11.67 2.72
CA GLU A 434 -2.40 11.61 1.35
C GLU A 434 -2.19 12.99 0.73
N ILE A 435 -2.67 14.06 1.37
CA ILE A 435 -2.47 15.45 0.91
C ILE A 435 -0.99 15.77 0.84
N ILE A 436 -0.57 16.36 -0.27
CA ILE A 436 0.80 16.84 -0.48
C ILE A 436 0.91 18.22 0.17
N LYS A 437 1.90 18.39 1.04
CA LYS A 437 2.17 19.64 1.77
C LYS A 437 3.39 20.31 1.17
N LYS A 438 3.17 21.13 0.15
CA LYS A 438 4.22 21.85 -0.58
C LYS A 438 4.23 23.31 -0.14
N GLY A 439 5.30 23.75 0.54
CA GLY A 439 5.54 25.15 0.90
C GLY A 439 4.40 25.82 1.69
N GLY A 440 3.69 25.05 2.52
CA GLY A 440 2.52 25.52 3.27
C GLY A 440 1.18 25.41 2.53
N VAL A 441 1.16 25.00 1.26
CA VAL A 441 -0.05 24.76 0.47
C VAL A 441 -0.43 23.27 0.52
N LEU A 442 -1.71 23.00 0.76
CA LEU A 442 -2.29 21.66 0.73
C LEU A 442 -2.75 21.32 -0.68
N ILE A 443 -2.07 20.39 -1.33
CA ILE A 443 -2.33 19.98 -2.71
C ILE A 443 -3.01 18.60 -2.71
N SER A 444 -4.12 18.49 -3.44
CA SER A 444 -4.84 17.24 -3.64
C SER A 444 -4.17 16.40 -4.74
N PRO A 445 -3.66 15.19 -4.43
CA PRO A 445 -3.18 14.29 -5.48
C PRO A 445 -4.26 13.96 -6.52
N THR A 446 -5.50 13.72 -6.06
CA THR A 446 -6.59 13.28 -6.93
C THR A 446 -7.08 14.37 -7.88
N ALA A 447 -7.03 15.65 -7.46
CA ALA A 447 -7.30 16.76 -8.38
C ALA A 447 -6.29 16.78 -9.54
N ILE A 448 -5.02 16.53 -9.25
CA ILE A 448 -3.96 16.48 -10.26
C ILE A 448 -4.15 15.25 -11.15
N GLU A 449 -4.41 14.07 -10.59
CA GLU A 449 -4.69 12.84 -11.36
C GLU A 449 -5.81 13.03 -12.37
N ASN A 450 -6.94 13.57 -11.94
CA ASN A 450 -8.08 13.83 -12.81
C ASN A 450 -7.72 14.81 -13.94
N THR A 451 -6.94 15.86 -13.62
CA THR A 451 -6.47 16.84 -14.61
C THR A 451 -5.51 16.21 -15.60
N LEU A 452 -4.58 15.36 -15.15
CA LEU A 452 -3.66 14.62 -16.03
C LEU A 452 -4.44 13.67 -16.95
N LEU A 453 -5.36 12.85 -16.42
CA LEU A 453 -6.17 11.93 -17.22
C LEU A 453 -7.09 12.65 -18.22
N LYS A 454 -7.51 13.88 -17.90
CA LYS A 454 -8.28 14.73 -18.82
C LYS A 454 -7.44 15.25 -19.98
N ASN A 455 -6.19 15.67 -19.72
CA ASN A 455 -5.29 16.23 -20.75
C ASN A 455 -4.59 15.14 -21.57
N TYR A 456 -4.40 13.93 -21.01
CA TYR A 456 -3.68 12.81 -21.61
C TYR A 456 -4.55 11.55 -21.65
N PRO A 457 -5.43 11.37 -22.65
CA PRO A 457 -6.33 10.21 -22.73
C PRO A 457 -5.62 8.84 -22.78
N ASP A 458 -4.38 8.80 -23.28
CA ASP A 458 -3.55 7.59 -23.36
C ASP A 458 -2.77 7.29 -22.07
N LEU A 459 -2.84 8.18 -21.07
CA LEU A 459 -2.25 7.96 -19.76
C LEU A 459 -3.11 6.97 -18.98
N LYS A 460 -2.53 5.82 -18.61
CA LYS A 460 -3.20 4.71 -17.93
C LYS A 460 -2.83 4.71 -16.46
N GLN A 461 -3.85 4.74 -15.60
CA GLN A 461 -3.76 4.68 -14.13
C GLN A 461 -2.61 5.53 -13.56
N VAL A 462 -2.87 6.82 -13.36
CA VAL A 462 -1.93 7.75 -12.75
C VAL A 462 -2.17 7.88 -11.24
N PHE A 463 -1.09 7.89 -10.47
CA PHE A 463 -1.10 8.05 -9.02
C PHE A 463 -0.14 9.17 -8.60
N VAL A 464 -0.69 10.30 -8.18
CA VAL A 464 0.10 11.47 -7.77
C VAL A 464 0.55 11.32 -6.31
N VAL A 465 1.79 11.66 -6.01
CA VAL A 465 2.36 11.53 -4.67
C VAL A 465 3.23 12.75 -4.36
N GLY A 466 3.28 13.12 -3.10
CA GLY A 466 4.28 14.06 -2.60
C GLY A 466 5.59 13.32 -2.40
N PHE A 467 6.71 13.92 -2.82
CA PHE A 467 8.04 13.42 -2.51
C PHE A 467 8.86 14.52 -1.80
N PRO A 468 9.84 14.16 -0.95
CA PRO A 468 10.60 15.15 -0.19
C PRO A 468 11.27 16.18 -1.09
N ASP A 469 11.15 17.46 -0.74
CA ASP A 469 11.83 18.58 -1.39
C ASP A 469 12.49 19.47 -0.33
N PRO A 470 13.77 19.83 -0.46
CA PRO A 470 14.50 20.57 0.57
C PRO A 470 13.99 22.00 0.76
N ARG A 471 13.31 22.59 -0.23
CA ARG A 471 12.82 23.97 -0.18
C ARG A 471 11.37 24.03 0.30
N PHE A 472 10.52 23.16 -0.22
CA PHE A 472 9.08 23.19 0.01
C PHE A 472 8.59 22.10 0.98
N GLY A 473 9.47 21.25 1.49
CA GLY A 473 9.13 20.09 2.30
C GLY A 473 8.69 18.92 1.43
N GLU A 474 7.68 19.13 0.57
CA GLU A 474 7.28 18.18 -0.46
C GLU A 474 7.13 18.84 -1.84
N GLU A 475 7.39 18.08 -2.89
CA GLU A 475 7.13 18.41 -4.29
C GLU A 475 6.21 17.35 -4.93
N VAL A 476 5.53 17.71 -6.01
CA VAL A 476 4.53 16.87 -6.68
C VAL A 476 5.20 15.94 -7.67
N GLY A 477 4.98 14.63 -7.51
CA GLY A 477 5.36 13.61 -8.49
C GLY A 477 4.20 12.70 -8.86
N PHE A 478 4.40 11.81 -9.83
CA PHE A 478 3.39 10.81 -10.19
C PHE A 478 3.97 9.47 -10.62
N VAL A 479 3.17 8.42 -10.47
CA VAL A 479 3.44 7.07 -10.96
C VAL A 479 2.36 6.69 -11.96
N SER A 480 2.71 5.97 -13.03
CA SER A 480 1.78 5.52 -14.06
C SER A 480 2.14 4.13 -14.56
N ILE A 481 1.15 3.37 -15.07
CA ILE A 481 1.41 2.11 -15.79
C ILE A 481 1.48 2.30 -17.31
N SER A 482 1.45 3.55 -17.77
CA SER A 482 1.79 3.87 -19.15
C SER A 482 3.27 3.61 -19.46
N SER A 483 3.61 3.59 -20.75
CA SER A 483 5.00 3.54 -21.20
C SER A 483 5.81 4.71 -20.65
N GLU A 484 7.12 4.50 -20.52
CA GLU A 484 8.08 5.55 -20.16
C GLU A 484 7.99 6.76 -21.11
N SER A 485 7.76 6.52 -22.40
CA SER A 485 7.56 7.59 -23.39
C SER A 485 6.36 8.49 -23.08
N MET A 486 5.25 7.91 -22.61
CA MET A 486 4.06 8.68 -22.24
C MET A 486 4.28 9.48 -20.97
N VAL A 487 4.93 8.88 -19.96
CA VAL A 487 5.33 9.56 -18.72
C VAL A 487 6.28 10.73 -19.03
N GLY A 488 7.27 10.51 -19.91
CA GLY A 488 8.21 11.53 -20.37
C GLY A 488 7.52 12.71 -21.05
N LYS A 489 6.57 12.45 -21.95
CA LYS A 489 5.76 13.48 -22.60
C LYS A 489 5.00 14.36 -21.60
N VAL A 490 4.36 13.75 -20.60
CA VAL A 490 3.65 14.50 -19.54
C VAL A 490 4.63 15.39 -18.77
N LEU A 491 5.83 14.91 -18.45
CA LEU A 491 6.85 15.69 -17.75
C LEU A 491 7.42 16.83 -18.61
N GLU A 492 7.56 16.63 -19.91
CA GLU A 492 8.01 17.69 -20.82
C GLU A 492 6.97 18.82 -20.89
N ASP A 493 5.70 18.48 -21.10
CA ASP A 493 4.60 19.45 -21.08
C ASP A 493 4.47 20.14 -19.71
N ALA A 494 4.68 19.41 -18.62
CA ALA A 494 4.74 19.96 -17.26
C ALA A 494 5.85 21.01 -17.13
N LYS A 495 7.07 20.70 -17.59
CA LYS A 495 8.21 21.64 -17.59
C LYS A 495 7.92 22.89 -18.43
N MET A 496 7.21 22.74 -19.54
CA MET A 496 6.81 23.84 -20.42
C MET A 496 5.56 24.60 -19.95
N GLY A 497 4.93 24.18 -18.85
CA GLY A 497 3.69 24.80 -18.36
C GLY A 497 2.47 24.61 -19.28
N LYS A 498 2.46 23.55 -20.09
CA LYS A 498 1.42 23.29 -21.09
C LYS A 498 0.22 22.50 -20.56
N ILE A 499 0.27 22.00 -19.33
CA ILE A 499 -0.81 21.20 -18.74
C ILE A 499 -1.95 22.13 -18.31
N LYS A 500 -3.03 22.16 -19.10
CA LYS A 500 -4.20 23.00 -18.82
C LYS A 500 -4.88 22.54 -17.52
N GLY A 501 -5.17 23.50 -16.64
CA GLY A 501 -5.89 23.27 -15.39
C GLY A 501 -5.00 22.94 -14.18
N LEU A 502 -3.68 22.91 -14.34
CA LEU A 502 -2.74 22.87 -13.22
C LEU A 502 -1.99 24.20 -13.10
N SER A 503 -1.83 24.70 -11.88
CA SER A 503 -0.89 25.79 -11.61
C SER A 503 0.56 25.27 -11.69
N ALA A 504 1.53 26.19 -11.79
CA ALA A 504 2.94 25.85 -11.68
C ALA A 504 3.29 25.16 -10.34
N TYR A 505 2.48 25.38 -9.31
CA TYR A 505 2.66 24.81 -7.98
C TYR A 505 2.15 23.36 -7.88
N GLU A 506 1.09 23.02 -8.62
CA GLU A 506 0.48 21.68 -8.67
C GLU A 506 1.07 20.79 -9.78
N THR A 507 1.81 21.38 -10.70
CA THR A 507 2.40 20.68 -11.86
C THR A 507 3.47 19.68 -11.39
N PRO A 508 3.37 18.38 -11.77
CA PRO A 508 4.36 17.39 -11.36
C PRO A 508 5.79 17.72 -11.84
N LYS A 509 6.77 17.50 -10.98
CA LYS A 509 8.21 17.69 -11.26
C LYS A 509 8.96 16.39 -11.55
N ALA A 510 8.38 15.25 -11.17
CA ALA A 510 8.93 13.93 -11.45
C ALA A 510 7.82 12.92 -11.76
N GLY A 511 8.17 11.89 -12.53
CA GLY A 511 7.24 10.88 -13.01
C GLY A 511 7.93 9.53 -13.16
N LEU A 512 7.22 8.45 -12.87
CA LEU A 512 7.75 7.10 -12.91
C LEU A 512 6.78 6.16 -13.63
N ALA A 513 7.27 5.42 -14.62
CA ALA A 513 6.54 4.29 -15.21
C ALA A 513 6.81 3.01 -14.39
N ILE A 514 5.77 2.24 -14.11
CA ILE A 514 5.88 0.92 -13.45
C ILE A 514 5.01 -0.11 -14.16
N SER A 515 5.31 -1.40 -13.99
CA SER A 515 4.43 -2.45 -14.49
C SER A 515 3.15 -2.54 -13.65
N GLU A 516 2.08 -3.09 -14.22
CA GLU A 516 0.84 -3.29 -13.47
C GLU A 516 1.01 -4.22 -12.26
N ASN A 517 1.95 -5.18 -12.34
CA ASN A 517 2.25 -6.11 -11.25
C ASN A 517 2.93 -5.41 -10.06
N ASP A 518 3.59 -4.28 -10.29
CA ASP A 518 4.28 -3.51 -9.27
C ASP A 518 3.35 -2.51 -8.54
N LEU A 519 2.09 -2.38 -8.97
CA LEU A 519 1.13 -1.51 -8.31
C LEU A 519 0.66 -2.10 -6.98
N PRO A 520 0.92 -1.44 -5.83
CA PRO A 520 0.48 -1.95 -4.54
C PRO A 520 -1.03 -1.79 -4.40
N LYS A 521 -1.75 -2.91 -4.33
CA LYS A 521 -3.22 -2.99 -4.23
C LYS A 521 -3.65 -3.70 -2.93
N THR A 522 -4.65 -3.16 -2.24
CA THR A 522 -5.40 -3.82 -1.14
C THR A 522 -6.23 -4.99 -1.66
N SER A 523 -6.73 -5.80 -0.72
CA SER A 523 -7.68 -6.93 -0.84
C SER A 523 -8.84 -6.72 -1.85
N THR A 524 -9.38 -5.52 -1.92
CA THR A 524 -10.46 -5.12 -2.84
C THR A 524 -10.00 -4.67 -4.22
N GLY A 525 -8.70 -4.64 -4.50
CA GLY A 525 -8.12 -4.01 -5.70
C GLY A 525 -7.88 -2.51 -5.57
N LYS A 526 -8.24 -1.87 -4.44
CA LYS A 526 -7.95 -0.45 -4.18
C LYS A 526 -6.45 -0.22 -4.03
N ILE A 527 -5.92 0.82 -4.67
CA ILE A 527 -4.50 1.17 -4.64
C ILE A 527 -4.07 1.72 -3.27
N ILE A 528 -2.85 1.38 -2.84
CA ILE A 528 -2.25 1.84 -1.59
C ILE A 528 -1.26 2.98 -1.89
N ARG A 529 -1.73 4.22 -1.92
CA ARG A 529 -0.93 5.40 -2.29
C ARG A 529 0.31 5.61 -1.41
N THR A 530 0.23 5.30 -0.12
CA THR A 530 1.39 5.42 0.78
C THR A 530 2.54 4.51 0.36
N LYS A 531 2.25 3.27 -0.08
CA LYS A 531 3.24 2.38 -0.67
C LYS A 531 3.73 2.88 -2.04
N ILE A 532 2.86 3.50 -2.85
CA ILE A 532 3.31 4.16 -4.09
C ILE A 532 4.28 5.29 -3.76
N LYS A 533 4.02 6.10 -2.74
CA LYS A 533 4.92 7.17 -2.28
C LYS A 533 6.27 6.62 -1.83
N GLU A 534 6.29 5.48 -1.14
CA GLU A 534 7.52 4.76 -0.78
C GLU A 534 8.28 4.26 -2.02
N ILE A 535 7.60 3.56 -2.94
CA ILE A 535 8.20 3.06 -4.19
C ILE A 535 8.74 4.22 -5.03
N PHE A 536 7.95 5.28 -5.17
CA PHE A 536 8.31 6.49 -5.89
C PHE A 536 9.51 7.16 -5.25
N GLY A 537 9.52 7.33 -3.91
CA GLY A 537 10.65 7.90 -3.18
C GLY A 537 11.92 7.07 -3.30
N GLN A 538 11.82 5.73 -3.21
CA GLN A 538 12.96 4.82 -3.40
C GLN A 538 13.55 4.93 -4.80
N LYS A 539 12.70 4.86 -5.84
CA LYS A 539 13.14 4.91 -7.25
C LYS A 539 13.56 6.31 -7.70
N LEU A 540 13.03 7.39 -7.09
CA LEU A 540 13.53 8.75 -7.36
C LEU A 540 14.96 8.94 -6.85
N TRP A 541 15.28 8.35 -5.70
CA TRP A 541 16.59 8.48 -5.07
C TRP A 541 17.70 7.79 -5.88
N GLU A 542 17.33 6.84 -6.74
CA GLU A 542 18.21 6.12 -7.66
C GLU A 542 18.53 6.93 -8.94
N ASN A 543 17.72 7.94 -9.30
CA ASN A 543 17.79 8.62 -10.61
C ASN A 543 18.35 10.06 -10.58
N SER A 544 19.52 10.24 -9.94
CA SER A 544 20.31 11.49 -9.82
C SER A 544 19.79 12.51 -8.80
N HIS A 545 20.51 12.66 -7.68
CA HIS A 545 20.33 13.72 -6.69
C HIS A 545 21.67 14.13 -6.07
N THR A 546 21.77 15.40 -5.70
CA THR A 546 22.82 15.96 -4.84
C THR A 546 22.65 15.42 -3.41
N VAL A 547 23.59 14.61 -2.96
CA VAL A 547 23.76 14.14 -1.57
C VAL A 547 23.92 15.32 -0.62
N PHE A 548 24.70 16.33 -1.03
CA PHE A 548 24.94 17.57 -0.30
C PHE A 548 25.62 18.62 -1.20
N SER A 549 25.31 19.90 -0.99
CA SER A 549 26.02 21.02 -1.62
C SER A 549 26.92 21.70 -0.61
N ALA A 550 28.22 21.68 -0.85
CA ALA A 550 29.24 22.44 -0.13
C ALA A 550 29.52 23.78 -0.83
N ALA A 551 30.39 24.61 -0.26
CA ALA A 551 30.77 25.89 -0.85
C ALA A 551 31.44 25.74 -2.24
N ASP A 552 32.19 24.66 -2.44
CA ASP A 552 32.97 24.44 -3.67
C ASP A 552 32.43 23.32 -4.56
N PHE A 553 31.65 22.38 -4.01
CA PHE A 553 31.20 21.17 -4.72
C PHE A 553 29.75 20.79 -4.40
N ASP A 554 29.04 20.33 -5.42
CA ASP A 554 27.88 19.46 -5.30
C ASP A 554 28.33 18.00 -5.26
N PHE A 555 28.08 17.34 -4.14
CA PHE A 555 28.24 15.90 -4.02
C PHE A 555 26.98 15.23 -4.52
N LYS A 556 27.03 14.51 -5.63
CA LYS A 556 25.84 13.91 -6.25
C LYS A 556 26.03 12.44 -6.61
N ILE A 557 24.94 11.69 -6.62
CA ILE A 557 24.92 10.33 -7.16
C ILE A 557 24.93 10.44 -8.69
N ILE A 558 25.97 9.91 -9.33
CA ILE A 558 26.14 9.88 -10.78
C ILE A 558 25.30 8.74 -11.34
N SER A 559 24.40 9.02 -12.28
CA SER A 559 23.56 8.00 -12.93
C SER A 559 24.23 7.39 -14.18
N PRO A 560 23.78 6.21 -14.66
CA PRO A 560 24.29 5.58 -15.89
C PRO A 560 24.15 6.46 -17.13
N GLU A 561 23.18 7.37 -17.14
CA GLU A 561 22.88 8.27 -18.26
C GLU A 561 23.79 9.50 -18.29
N GLU A 562 24.52 9.81 -17.21
CA GLU A 562 25.40 10.97 -17.10
C GLU A 562 26.78 10.72 -17.74
N THR A 563 26.77 10.39 -19.04
CA THR A 563 27.95 9.93 -19.80
C THR A 563 29.17 10.85 -19.68
N GLU A 564 28.99 12.17 -19.66
CA GLU A 564 30.12 13.11 -19.55
C GLU A 564 30.80 13.10 -18.17
N LEU A 565 30.03 12.88 -17.10
CA LEU A 565 30.61 12.74 -15.76
C LEU A 565 31.21 11.35 -15.57
N LEU A 566 30.63 10.32 -16.17
CA LEU A 566 31.21 8.98 -16.19
C LEU A 566 32.56 8.98 -16.91
N LYS A 567 32.70 9.66 -18.06
CA LYS A 567 34.00 9.85 -18.74
C LYS A 567 35.03 10.52 -17.84
N GLN A 568 34.65 11.61 -17.16
CA GLN A 568 35.54 12.29 -16.22
C GLN A 568 35.92 11.40 -15.03
N ALA A 569 34.97 10.62 -14.50
CA ALA A 569 35.21 9.68 -13.40
C ALA A 569 36.18 8.57 -13.81
N THR A 570 36.01 8.01 -15.02
CA THR A 570 36.94 7.02 -15.59
C THR A 570 38.35 7.60 -15.75
N GLN A 571 38.47 8.83 -16.26
CA GLN A 571 39.77 9.50 -16.40
C GLN A 571 40.46 9.73 -15.04
N ILE A 572 39.75 10.29 -14.06
CA ILE A 572 40.27 10.53 -12.71
C ILE A 572 40.68 9.21 -12.04
N ASN A 573 39.89 8.16 -12.21
CA ASN A 573 40.22 6.83 -11.71
C ASN A 573 41.52 6.30 -12.32
N ASN A 574 41.66 6.34 -13.64
CA ASN A 574 42.84 5.76 -14.28
C ASN A 574 44.11 6.57 -13.96
N LEU A 575 43.98 7.88 -13.74
CA LEU A 575 45.07 8.73 -13.22
C LEU A 575 45.45 8.37 -11.77
N ALA A 576 44.47 8.04 -10.92
CA ALA A 576 44.71 7.71 -9.51
C ALA A 576 45.24 6.29 -9.29
N TRP A 577 44.92 5.34 -10.17
CA TRP A 577 45.21 3.91 -9.99
C TRP A 577 46.30 3.35 -10.92
N GLY A 578 46.63 4.02 -12.03
CA GLY A 578 47.79 3.70 -12.87
C GLY A 578 47.60 2.54 -13.88
N LYS A 579 48.66 2.27 -14.65
CA LYS A 579 48.67 1.52 -15.93
C LYS A 579 48.25 0.03 -15.87
N ASN A 580 48.04 -0.54 -14.68
CA ASN A 580 47.63 -1.94 -14.49
C ASN A 580 46.29 -2.10 -13.75
N MET A 581 45.62 -0.98 -13.44
CA MET A 581 44.40 -0.92 -12.62
C MET A 581 43.35 0.00 -13.26
N GLU A 582 43.45 0.19 -14.57
CA GLU A 582 42.54 1.01 -15.35
C GLU A 582 41.14 0.37 -15.41
N SER A 583 40.13 1.22 -15.43
CA SER A 583 38.74 0.86 -15.66
C SER A 583 38.27 1.43 -16.99
N SER A 584 37.35 0.73 -17.65
CA SER A 584 36.69 1.23 -18.86
C SER A 584 35.51 2.14 -18.51
N LEU A 585 35.02 2.89 -19.51
CA LEU A 585 33.78 3.63 -19.38
C LEU A 585 32.60 2.69 -19.10
N ASP A 586 32.53 1.54 -19.77
CA ASP A 586 31.47 0.53 -19.55
C ASP A 586 31.46 0.00 -18.12
N GLU A 587 32.64 -0.16 -17.51
CA GLU A 587 32.76 -0.55 -16.11
C GLU A 587 32.20 0.55 -15.19
N PHE A 588 32.47 1.82 -15.47
CA PHE A 588 31.94 2.96 -14.71
C PHE A 588 30.42 3.15 -14.91
N THR A 589 29.92 2.95 -16.12
CA THR A 589 28.47 2.91 -16.40
C THR A 589 27.82 1.78 -15.60
N SER A 590 28.46 0.61 -15.54
CA SER A 590 28.01 -0.52 -14.72
C SER A 590 28.05 -0.21 -13.23
N ARG A 591 29.09 0.50 -12.73
CA ARG A 591 29.18 0.97 -11.33
C ARG A 591 27.99 1.85 -10.97
N ALA A 592 27.69 2.83 -11.81
CA ALA A 592 26.57 3.75 -11.62
C ALA A 592 25.21 3.03 -11.68
N GLY A 593 25.08 1.99 -12.51
CA GLY A 593 23.81 1.25 -12.68
C GLY A 593 23.56 0.17 -11.64
N ASN A 594 24.62 -0.46 -11.13
CA ASN A 594 24.51 -1.56 -10.17
C ASN A 594 24.60 -1.08 -8.72
N GLY A 595 25.46 -0.10 -8.44
CA GLY A 595 25.81 0.32 -7.09
C GLY A 595 25.59 1.81 -6.86
N ILE A 596 26.48 2.42 -6.06
CA ILE A 596 26.41 3.82 -5.69
C ILE A 596 27.72 4.49 -6.14
N LEU A 597 27.61 5.46 -7.04
CA LEU A 597 28.75 6.28 -7.48
C LEU A 597 28.47 7.73 -7.07
N ILE A 598 29.19 8.26 -6.09
CA ILE A 598 29.07 9.66 -5.67
C ILE A 598 30.21 10.47 -6.28
N GLY A 599 29.89 11.55 -6.98
CA GLY A 599 30.85 12.50 -7.54
C GLY A 599 30.87 13.82 -6.79
N ALA A 600 32.06 14.40 -6.59
CA ALA A 600 32.25 15.79 -6.17
C ALA A 600 32.34 16.65 -7.44
N VAL A 601 31.29 17.40 -7.74
CA VAL A 601 31.17 18.21 -8.96
C VAL A 601 31.25 19.67 -8.59
N ASP A 602 32.19 20.42 -9.16
CA ASP A 602 32.22 21.87 -8.92
C ASP A 602 31.01 22.58 -9.54
N HIS A 603 30.78 23.83 -9.14
CA HIS A 603 29.66 24.62 -9.67
C HIS A 603 29.75 24.92 -11.18
N GLY A 604 30.89 24.61 -11.82
CA GLY A 604 31.07 24.63 -13.27
C GLY A 604 30.68 23.32 -13.96
N GLY A 605 30.23 22.31 -13.22
CA GLY A 605 29.83 21.01 -13.74
C GLY A 605 30.99 20.03 -13.98
N LYS A 606 32.21 20.34 -13.50
CA LYS A 606 33.38 19.47 -13.66
C LYS A 606 33.59 18.59 -12.43
N LEU A 607 33.84 17.31 -12.69
CA LEU A 607 34.10 16.31 -11.65
C LEU A 607 35.52 16.49 -11.08
N GLN A 608 35.63 16.56 -9.76
CA GLN A 608 36.88 16.71 -9.02
C GLN A 608 37.29 15.44 -8.26
N GLY A 609 36.37 14.48 -8.17
CA GLY A 609 36.65 13.16 -7.62
C GLY A 609 35.37 12.34 -7.52
N SER A 610 35.52 11.03 -7.28
CA SER A 610 34.40 10.13 -7.12
C SER A 610 34.68 9.03 -6.08
N ILE A 611 33.61 8.53 -5.46
CA ILE A 611 33.63 7.37 -4.57
C ILE A 611 32.59 6.34 -5.04
N SER A 612 33.03 5.09 -5.17
CA SER A 612 32.18 3.93 -5.48
C SER A 612 31.85 3.16 -4.20
N ALA A 613 30.59 2.80 -4.01
CA ALA A 613 30.12 2.07 -2.85
C ALA A 613 29.00 1.07 -3.20
N LEU A 614 28.84 0.05 -2.37
CA LEU A 614 27.76 -0.94 -2.49
C LEU A 614 27.13 -1.24 -1.13
N LYS A 615 25.88 -1.71 -1.14
CA LYS A 615 25.20 -2.20 0.05
C LYS A 615 25.39 -3.71 0.17
N THR A 616 25.52 -4.21 1.40
CA THR A 616 25.65 -5.63 1.72
C THR A 616 25.00 -5.94 3.08
N THR A 617 24.93 -7.22 3.44
CA THR A 617 24.57 -7.68 4.79
C THR A 617 25.78 -8.19 5.56
N LYS A 618 25.68 -8.32 6.87
CA LYS A 618 26.76 -8.89 7.70
C LYS A 618 27.17 -10.30 7.26
N GLU A 619 26.22 -11.15 6.89
CA GLU A 619 26.49 -12.53 6.43
C GLU A 619 27.23 -12.57 5.07
N GLU A 620 26.88 -11.69 4.15
CA GLU A 620 27.56 -11.56 2.86
C GLU A 620 28.96 -10.97 3.05
N LEU A 621 29.05 -9.99 3.94
CA LEU A 621 30.28 -9.34 4.32
C LEU A 621 31.28 -10.36 4.87
N GLU A 622 30.90 -11.24 5.80
CA GLU A 622 31.80 -12.23 6.42
C GLU A 622 32.46 -13.23 5.47
N LYS A 623 31.90 -13.46 4.26
CA LYS A 623 32.39 -14.49 3.31
C LYS A 623 33.73 -14.14 2.64
N TYR A 624 34.03 -12.86 2.39
CA TYR A 624 35.25 -12.29 1.76
C TYR A 624 36.19 -13.22 0.96
N PRO A 625 35.77 -13.84 -0.16
CA PRO A 625 36.63 -14.78 -0.88
C PRO A 625 37.66 -14.08 -1.79
N SER A 626 37.31 -12.96 -2.42
CA SER A 626 38.21 -12.15 -3.27
C SER A 626 37.62 -10.76 -3.60
N TYR A 627 38.43 -9.84 -4.16
CA TYR A 627 37.94 -8.54 -4.66
C TYR A 627 36.87 -8.71 -5.74
N GLN A 628 37.05 -9.68 -6.64
CA GLN A 628 36.12 -9.96 -7.74
C GLN A 628 34.73 -10.38 -7.23
N GLU A 629 34.68 -11.28 -6.27
CA GLU A 629 33.44 -11.78 -5.70
C GLU A 629 32.77 -10.78 -4.76
N THR A 630 33.55 -9.90 -4.12
CA THR A 630 33.01 -8.88 -3.20
C THR A 630 32.45 -7.69 -3.96
N THR A 631 33.11 -7.25 -5.03
CA THR A 631 32.80 -6.00 -5.74
C THR A 631 32.23 -6.20 -7.13
N GLY A 632 32.12 -7.45 -7.60
CA GLY A 632 31.80 -7.72 -9.00
C GLY A 632 32.93 -7.36 -9.97
N ASN A 633 34.18 -7.49 -9.53
CA ASN A 633 35.36 -6.97 -10.23
C ASN A 633 35.26 -5.46 -10.51
N GLY A 634 34.89 -4.68 -9.50
CA GLY A 634 34.73 -3.23 -9.62
C GLY A 634 33.42 -2.77 -10.26
N THR A 635 32.60 -3.64 -10.88
CA THR A 635 31.31 -3.26 -11.51
C THR A 635 30.16 -3.04 -10.52
N LEU A 636 30.35 -3.39 -9.25
CA LEU A 636 29.36 -3.34 -8.16
C LEU A 636 28.12 -4.23 -8.37
N LYS A 637 28.17 -5.22 -9.27
CA LYS A 637 27.05 -6.15 -9.52
C LYS A 637 26.58 -6.94 -8.30
N THR A 638 27.39 -6.96 -7.25
CA THR A 638 27.15 -7.62 -5.96
C THR A 638 26.36 -6.75 -4.98
N HIS A 639 25.97 -5.54 -5.39
CA HIS A 639 25.16 -4.63 -4.58
C HIS A 639 23.84 -5.26 -4.14
N ASN A 640 23.68 -5.47 -2.83
CA ASN A 640 22.44 -5.95 -2.23
C ASN A 640 21.57 -4.76 -1.80
N ARG A 641 20.48 -4.50 -2.56
CA ARG A 641 19.57 -3.37 -2.29
C ARG A 641 18.91 -3.42 -0.89
N LYS A 642 18.81 -4.61 -0.29
CA LYS A 642 18.28 -4.81 1.07
C LYS A 642 19.36 -4.80 2.15
N GLY A 643 20.62 -4.63 1.77
CA GLY A 643 21.76 -4.59 2.68
C GLY A 643 21.67 -3.44 3.68
N ASP A 644 22.06 -3.72 4.92
CA ASP A 644 22.07 -2.81 6.06
C ASP A 644 23.47 -2.27 6.37
N ILE A 645 24.47 -2.60 5.54
CA ILE A 645 25.85 -2.13 5.60
C ILE A 645 26.20 -1.44 4.28
N LEU A 646 26.86 -0.27 4.36
CA LEU A 646 27.46 0.39 3.19
C LEU A 646 28.97 0.12 3.15
N ILE A 647 29.50 -0.37 2.04
CA ILE A 647 30.95 -0.52 1.83
C ILE A 647 31.41 0.44 0.73
N CYS A 648 32.34 1.34 1.06
CA CYS A 648 33.08 2.13 0.09
C CYS A 648 34.23 1.29 -0.48
N VAL A 649 34.31 1.13 -1.80
CA VAL A 649 35.25 0.18 -2.44
C VAL A 649 36.31 0.85 -3.30
N ALA A 650 36.10 2.09 -3.73
CA ALA A 650 37.10 2.87 -4.45
C ALA A 650 36.85 4.36 -4.25
N ILE A 651 37.93 5.12 -4.03
CA ILE A 651 37.91 6.59 -3.97
C ILE A 651 38.98 7.07 -4.94
N SER A 652 38.60 7.95 -5.85
CA SER A 652 39.47 8.45 -6.90
C SER A 652 39.40 9.97 -6.93
N THR A 653 40.52 10.60 -6.64
CA THR A 653 40.75 12.05 -6.77
C THR A 653 42.02 12.28 -7.60
N PRO A 654 42.16 13.42 -8.31
CA PRO A 654 43.41 13.75 -8.99
C PRO A 654 44.61 13.63 -8.03
N PRO A 655 45.72 13.02 -8.46
CA PRO A 655 46.88 12.82 -7.59
C PRO A 655 47.49 14.16 -7.16
N ALA A 656 47.79 14.29 -5.86
CA ALA A 656 48.68 15.35 -5.38
C ALA A 656 50.12 15.02 -5.79
N LYS A 657 50.97 16.04 -5.94
CA LYS A 657 52.38 15.92 -6.40
C LYS A 657 53.06 14.66 -5.84
N THR A 658 53.68 13.90 -6.74
CA THR A 658 54.42 12.67 -6.48
C THR A 658 55.35 12.81 -5.29
N HIS A 659 55.21 11.93 -4.29
CA HIS A 659 56.22 11.78 -3.25
C HIS A 659 57.51 11.25 -3.90
N GLU A 660 58.63 11.91 -3.66
CA GLU A 660 59.94 11.36 -3.99
C GLU A 660 60.16 10.09 -3.16
N ALA A 661 60.42 8.98 -3.85
CA ALA A 661 60.70 7.71 -3.21
C ALA A 661 62.03 7.84 -2.45
N ASN A 662 61.98 7.89 -1.12
CA ASN A 662 63.17 7.71 -0.31
C ASN A 662 63.64 6.26 -0.50
N SER A 663 64.92 6.07 -0.84
CA SER A 663 65.51 4.75 -1.00
C SER A 663 65.54 4.02 0.35
N ILE A 664 64.50 3.26 0.65
CA ILE A 664 64.41 2.39 1.82
C ILE A 664 64.89 1.00 1.40
N VAL A 665 65.70 0.36 2.24
CA VAL A 665 66.03 -1.07 2.10
C VAL A 665 64.74 -1.85 2.32
N ARG A 666 64.26 -2.57 1.30
CA ARG A 666 63.02 -3.33 1.37
C ARG A 666 63.21 -4.57 2.24
N GLU A 667 62.25 -4.83 3.12
CA GLU A 667 62.21 -6.02 3.97
C GLU A 667 61.54 -7.18 3.22
N LYS A 668 61.83 -8.44 3.61
CA LYS A 668 61.06 -9.57 3.09
C LYS A 668 59.63 -9.53 3.63
N LEU A 669 58.65 -9.67 2.75
CA LEU A 669 57.24 -9.69 3.15
C LEU A 669 56.94 -10.89 4.05
N THR A 670 56.53 -10.63 5.30
CA THR A 670 55.99 -11.62 6.24
C THR A 670 54.60 -11.16 6.71
N PRO A 671 53.68 -12.08 7.09
CA PRO A 671 52.37 -11.71 7.60
C PRO A 671 52.44 -10.76 8.81
N GLU A 672 53.33 -11.06 9.76
CA GLU A 672 53.53 -10.24 10.97
C GLU A 672 54.15 -8.86 10.64
N GLY A 673 55.13 -8.82 9.73
CA GLY A 673 55.73 -7.56 9.29
C GLY A 673 54.72 -6.66 8.59
N PHE A 674 53.83 -7.25 7.78
CA PHE A 674 52.78 -6.51 7.09
C PHE A 674 51.69 -6.02 8.05
N GLU A 675 51.27 -6.83 9.01
CA GLU A 675 50.32 -6.43 10.05
C GLU A 675 50.87 -5.26 10.88
N ASN A 676 52.14 -5.34 11.30
CA ASN A 676 52.83 -4.25 11.98
C ASN A 676 52.90 -2.97 11.11
N TYR A 677 53.15 -3.10 9.81
CA TYR A 677 53.14 -1.99 8.87
C TYR A 677 51.78 -1.28 8.81
N ILE A 678 50.68 -2.03 8.67
CA ILE A 678 49.32 -1.48 8.64
C ILE A 678 48.97 -0.83 9.99
N ASN A 679 49.22 -1.51 11.10
CA ASN A 679 48.88 -1.03 12.44
C ASN A 679 49.74 0.18 12.88
N SER A 680 50.96 0.31 12.34
CA SER A 680 51.82 1.47 12.61
C SER A 680 51.38 2.77 11.92
N LEU A 681 50.35 2.72 11.06
CA LEU A 681 49.86 3.86 10.25
C LEU A 681 50.97 4.52 9.40
N LYS A 682 52.01 3.77 9.05
CA LYS A 682 53.07 4.21 8.12
C LYS A 682 52.50 4.43 6.72
N ASP A 683 51.63 3.54 6.26
CA ASP A 683 50.93 3.67 4.98
C ASP A 683 50.03 4.91 4.96
N TYR A 684 50.18 5.72 3.92
CA TYR A 684 49.42 6.96 3.76
C TYR A 684 47.90 6.74 3.67
N VAL A 685 47.43 5.71 2.97
CA VAL A 685 45.99 5.44 2.77
C VAL A 685 45.36 4.91 4.06
N ILE A 686 46.04 4.03 4.78
CA ILE A 686 45.57 3.54 6.09
C ILE A 686 45.50 4.71 7.08
N ARG A 687 46.54 5.55 7.11
CA ARG A 687 46.55 6.78 7.93
C ARG A 687 45.46 7.75 7.50
N PHE A 688 45.19 7.90 6.20
CA PHE A 688 44.09 8.72 5.68
C PHE A 688 42.77 8.25 6.27
N HIS A 689 42.42 6.97 6.18
CA HIS A 689 41.15 6.45 6.70
C HIS A 689 41.02 6.52 8.23
N SER A 690 42.13 6.30 8.94
CA SER A 690 42.18 6.33 10.42
C SER A 690 41.97 7.73 11.02
N LYS A 691 42.15 8.80 10.23
CA LYS A 691 41.85 10.17 10.67
C LYS A 691 40.34 10.40 10.83
N PRO A 692 39.90 11.17 11.85
CA PRO A 692 38.50 11.54 12.04
C PRO A 692 37.90 12.25 10.82
N LYS A 693 36.63 11.98 10.52
CA LYS A 693 35.84 12.55 9.42
C LYS A 693 34.39 12.63 9.84
N GLY A 694 33.58 13.43 9.16
CA GLY A 694 32.13 13.36 9.36
C GLY A 694 31.67 14.00 10.67
N GLY A 695 32.51 14.79 11.34
CA GLY A 695 32.25 15.30 12.69
C GLY A 695 32.32 14.24 13.80
N PHE A 696 32.89 13.06 13.54
CA PHE A 696 33.17 12.05 14.56
C PHE A 696 34.55 12.27 15.20
N GLU A 697 34.72 11.82 16.45
CA GLU A 697 36.00 11.94 17.18
C GLU A 697 37.06 10.94 16.70
N LYS A 698 36.64 9.83 16.07
CA LYS A 698 37.51 8.76 15.59
C LYS A 698 37.33 8.53 14.08
N GLY A 699 38.39 8.08 13.41
CA GLY A 699 38.33 7.62 12.02
C GLY A 699 37.99 6.13 11.92
N ALA A 700 38.28 5.53 10.77
CA ALA A 700 38.03 4.11 10.57
C ALA A 700 39.06 3.23 11.32
N GLU A 701 38.59 2.12 11.90
CA GLU A 701 39.44 1.13 12.57
C GLU A 701 39.64 -0.09 11.68
N VAL A 702 40.83 -0.71 11.71
CA VAL A 702 41.14 -1.92 10.95
C VAL A 702 40.34 -3.09 11.52
N ILE A 703 39.57 -3.76 10.65
CA ILE A 703 38.78 -4.94 11.00
C ILE A 703 39.46 -6.21 10.52
N LYS A 704 40.02 -6.20 9.30
CA LYS A 704 40.64 -7.38 8.69
C LYS A 704 41.67 -6.99 7.62
N ILE A 705 42.82 -7.66 7.64
CA ILE A 705 43.81 -7.65 6.56
C ILE A 705 43.52 -8.82 5.63
N LEU A 706 43.50 -8.58 4.32
CA LEU A 706 43.07 -9.53 3.29
C LEU A 706 44.24 -9.79 2.32
N PRO A 707 45.05 -10.84 2.57
CA PRO A 707 46.15 -11.22 1.67
C PRO A 707 45.63 -11.77 0.34
N ASP A 708 46.34 -11.50 -0.75
CA ASP A 708 46.01 -11.93 -2.13
C ASP A 708 44.56 -11.65 -2.57
N PHE A 709 43.95 -10.63 -1.97
CA PHE A 709 42.56 -10.27 -2.22
C PHE A 709 42.38 -9.59 -3.58
N ARG A 710 43.39 -8.84 -4.03
CA ARG A 710 43.47 -8.22 -5.36
C ARG A 710 44.87 -8.40 -5.97
N PRO A 711 45.26 -9.62 -6.40
CA PRO A 711 46.64 -9.96 -6.78
C PRO A 711 47.26 -9.09 -7.88
N GLN A 712 46.43 -8.46 -8.72
CA GLN A 712 46.86 -7.55 -9.77
C GLN A 712 47.44 -6.21 -9.24
N ASP A 713 47.16 -5.86 -7.98
CA ASP A 713 47.61 -4.61 -7.36
C ASP A 713 49.04 -4.75 -6.82
N GLN A 714 50.01 -4.41 -7.67
CA GLN A 714 51.44 -4.58 -7.37
C GLN A 714 51.93 -3.63 -6.27
N ASP A 715 51.39 -2.41 -6.20
CA ASP A 715 51.74 -1.44 -5.18
C ASP A 715 51.31 -1.89 -3.78
N ALA A 716 50.16 -2.57 -3.71
CA ALA A 716 49.64 -3.16 -2.50
C ALA A 716 50.15 -4.60 -2.24
N LEU A 717 51.00 -5.15 -3.12
CA LEU A 717 51.47 -6.54 -3.10
C LEU A 717 50.34 -7.60 -3.08
N GLY A 718 49.16 -7.23 -3.59
CA GLY A 718 47.95 -8.05 -3.59
C GLY A 718 47.06 -7.93 -2.35
N PHE A 719 47.43 -7.10 -1.37
CA PHE A 719 46.70 -6.96 -0.11
C PHE A 719 45.59 -5.90 -0.17
N ASN A 720 44.50 -6.17 0.53
CA ASN A 720 43.50 -5.17 0.89
C ASN A 720 43.31 -5.10 2.39
N VAL A 721 42.76 -3.98 2.86
CA VAL A 721 42.41 -3.78 4.27
C VAL A 721 40.95 -3.38 4.35
N LEU A 722 40.19 -4.12 5.15
CA LEU A 722 38.84 -3.75 5.52
C LEU A 722 38.89 -2.93 6.80
N MET A 723 38.31 -1.73 6.76
CA MET A 723 38.20 -0.86 7.91
C MET A 723 36.74 -0.44 8.12
N LYS A 724 36.36 -0.11 9.36
CA LYS A 724 35.01 0.32 9.73
C LYS A 724 35.04 1.72 10.32
N TYR A 725 34.23 2.63 9.80
CA TYR A 725 34.00 3.93 10.43
C TYR A 725 33.14 3.79 11.70
N PRO A 726 33.15 4.78 12.60
CA PRO A 726 32.25 4.78 13.75
C PRO A 726 30.80 4.57 13.31
N THR A 727 30.07 3.73 14.05
CA THR A 727 28.65 3.51 13.81
C THR A 727 27.91 4.84 13.91
N LEU A 728 27.10 5.16 12.90
CA LEU A 728 26.47 6.47 12.75
C LEU A 728 25.39 6.67 13.84
N SER A 729 25.75 7.39 14.90
CA SER A 729 24.88 7.79 16.01
C SER A 729 24.31 9.20 15.84
N GLN A 730 24.94 10.02 14.99
CA GLN A 730 24.56 11.40 14.70
C GLN A 730 24.70 11.69 13.20
N LYS A 731 24.12 12.81 12.75
CA LYS A 731 24.23 13.26 11.36
C LYS A 731 25.70 13.60 11.06
N PRO A 732 26.34 13.01 10.04
CA PRO A 732 27.70 13.37 9.65
C PRO A 732 27.81 14.82 9.17
N ALA A 733 28.89 15.50 9.55
CA ALA A 733 29.22 16.84 9.08
C ALA A 733 30.26 16.78 7.96
N ILE A 734 30.09 17.59 6.92
CA ILE A 734 31.11 17.76 5.87
C ILE A 734 32.00 18.94 6.26
N ASN A 735 33.32 18.71 6.26
CA ASN A 735 34.30 19.76 6.49
C ASN A 735 34.67 20.41 5.14
N PRO A 736 34.25 21.66 4.87
CA PRO A 736 34.52 22.31 3.59
C PRO A 736 36.01 22.54 3.34
N ASP A 737 36.81 22.67 4.40
CA ASP A 737 38.26 22.90 4.31
C ASP A 737 39.07 21.60 4.15
N ALA A 738 38.41 20.43 4.17
CA ALA A 738 39.08 19.15 4.01
C ALA A 738 39.39 18.84 2.54
N SER A 739 40.31 17.90 2.29
CA SER A 739 40.59 17.44 0.92
C SER A 739 39.35 16.83 0.26
N THR A 740 39.25 16.90 -1.07
CA THR A 740 38.13 16.30 -1.84
C THR A 740 37.92 14.82 -1.48
N GLY A 741 39.00 14.06 -1.25
CA GLY A 741 38.91 12.67 -0.82
C GLY A 741 38.26 12.50 0.56
N THR A 742 38.57 13.40 1.50
CA THR A 742 37.90 13.42 2.81
C THR A 742 36.42 13.77 2.64
N GLN A 743 36.10 14.82 1.89
CA GLN A 743 34.72 15.24 1.69
C GLN A 743 33.88 14.17 0.96
N LEU A 744 34.47 13.38 0.04
CA LEU A 744 33.80 12.24 -0.60
C LEU A 744 33.44 11.13 0.39
N ILE A 745 34.31 10.84 1.38
CA ILE A 745 33.96 9.93 2.48
C ILE A 745 32.82 10.51 3.31
N GLU A 746 32.90 11.79 3.65
CA GLU A 746 31.87 12.45 4.46
C GLU A 746 30.51 12.44 3.75
N ALA A 747 30.50 12.63 2.43
CA ALA A 747 29.32 12.46 1.60
C ALA A 747 28.78 11.02 1.62
N ALA A 748 29.64 10.00 1.59
CA ALA A 748 29.20 8.61 1.71
C ALA A 748 28.64 8.27 3.11
N LEU A 749 29.23 8.81 4.19
CA LEU A 749 28.69 8.69 5.54
C LEU A 749 27.32 9.38 5.63
N LEU A 750 27.19 10.57 5.06
CA LEU A 750 25.94 11.33 5.04
C LEU A 750 24.86 10.63 4.21
N TYR A 751 25.24 10.04 3.07
CA TYR A 751 24.37 9.18 2.27
C TYR A 751 23.86 7.98 3.09
N ALA A 752 24.74 7.27 3.79
CA ALA A 752 24.37 6.15 4.66
C ALA A 752 23.37 6.59 5.74
N TYR A 753 23.62 7.73 6.39
CA TYR A 753 22.73 8.31 7.39
C TYR A 753 21.31 8.55 6.84
N TYR A 754 21.19 9.18 5.66
CA TYR A 754 19.88 9.42 5.03
C TYR A 754 19.18 8.12 4.60
N GLN A 755 19.96 7.09 4.24
CA GLN A 755 19.47 5.76 3.93
C GLN A 755 19.17 4.90 5.17
N LYS A 756 19.33 5.46 6.38
CA LYS A 756 19.18 4.76 7.67
C LYS A 756 20.12 3.55 7.84
N ILE A 757 21.26 3.58 7.15
CA ILE A 757 22.36 2.61 7.29
C ILE A 757 23.28 3.12 8.39
N LYS A 758 23.49 2.32 9.43
CA LYS A 758 24.30 2.72 10.60
C LYS A 758 25.77 2.33 10.48
N ASP A 759 26.06 1.26 9.76
CA ASP A 759 27.41 0.71 9.67
C ASP A 759 27.99 0.98 8.27
N VAL A 760 29.12 1.68 8.27
CA VAL A 760 29.85 2.05 7.05
C VAL A 760 31.27 1.51 7.11
N TYR A 761 31.63 0.73 6.09
CA TYR A 761 32.94 0.13 5.93
C TYR A 761 33.65 0.76 4.74
N VAL A 762 34.97 0.64 4.72
CA VAL A 762 35.79 0.88 3.55
C VAL A 762 36.67 -0.33 3.29
N LEU A 763 36.65 -0.78 2.05
CA LEU A 763 37.54 -1.79 1.51
C LEU A 763 38.63 -1.03 0.74
N THR A 764 39.80 -0.88 1.36
CA THR A 764 40.89 -0.05 0.85
C THR A 764 42.14 -0.87 0.56
N ARG A 765 43.16 -0.23 -0.01
CA ARG A 765 44.48 -0.81 -0.27
C ARG A 765 45.58 0.02 0.41
N PRO A 766 46.67 -0.58 0.87
CA PRO A 766 47.89 0.16 1.15
C PRO A 766 48.49 0.65 -0.16
N ALA A 767 48.89 1.92 -0.22
CA ALA A 767 49.43 2.54 -1.41
C ALA A 767 50.96 2.41 -1.54
N GLN A 768 51.65 2.07 -0.44
CA GLN A 768 53.12 2.10 -0.41
C GLN A 768 53.74 0.76 -0.01
N ALA A 769 52.97 -0.32 0.08
CA ALA A 769 53.48 -1.60 0.57
C ALA A 769 54.72 -2.09 -0.21
N SER A 770 54.73 -1.94 -1.54
CA SER A 770 55.86 -2.31 -2.41
C SER A 770 57.13 -1.46 -2.20
N GLU A 771 57.03 -0.29 -1.54
CA GLU A 771 58.18 0.53 -1.17
C GLU A 771 58.90 -0.01 0.08
N TYR A 772 58.18 -0.74 0.94
CA TYR A 772 58.69 -1.28 2.21
C TYR A 772 59.02 -2.77 2.13
N PHE A 773 58.34 -3.52 1.26
CA PHE A 773 58.46 -4.98 1.21
C PHE A 773 58.75 -5.50 -0.20
N GLU A 774 59.53 -6.58 -0.25
CA GLU A 774 59.66 -7.45 -1.42
C GLU A 774 58.87 -8.74 -1.20
N LYS A 775 57.95 -9.03 -2.13
CA LYS A 775 57.23 -10.30 -2.18
C LYS A 775 58.21 -11.37 -2.66
N SER A 776 58.47 -12.40 -1.84
CA SER A 776 59.30 -13.53 -2.26
C SER A 776 58.62 -14.19 -3.46
N THR A 777 59.33 -14.31 -4.58
CA THR A 777 58.85 -14.99 -5.81
C THR A 777 58.51 -16.45 -5.56
#